data_AF-A0A9W4HXY8-F1
#
_entry.id   AF-A0A9W4HXY8-F1
#
_cell.length_a   1.000
_cell.length_b   1.000
_cell.length_c   1.000
_cell.angle_alpha   90.00
_cell.angle_beta   90.00
_cell.angle_gamma   90.00
#
_symmetry.space_group_name_H-M   'P 1'
#
loop_
_entity.id
_entity.type
_entity.pdbx_description
1 polymer ?
#
loop_
_entity_poly.entity_id
_entity_poly.type
_entity_poly.pdbx_seq_one_letter_code
_entity_poly.pdbx_strand_id
1 'polypeptide(L)'
;MASTPTILKKPIAIRPEHIASCPTTIRVKQHSKSWSGGDFTISTCSSEGGSVTKLFSVDGDFGSLSQRRHFRDASGLPLFELHRKKSGVTWFVHLPGVKSDAEPIAAIATKWSAFKDKFDVHIKNAAASGEDTILEVRGQDIWKVKTHVYQDGALAMTAELTDVLSVYVPGKRAEWELTVAEGMDLSLASIIGVLLATLLKYSSMPSSYSPQNEKDDTESEKCRKGKTPSCTCVCRSWQAAFEPLIYSNLVVYSDDKHKEEGQRGISLQNFQNLISGDHAIRKTYIRKLEYNILVPYKILDWIARKHRESPENYSTDNPIRKDNDLAFQTAMVSLFQELQSWDQFSSEIKSGYSRARFLKDMSDLPSLPCIEKLSFLTRNQIWTGAMQTIIQRCIQIVELELDLEEFVRPDHLEYIQARREALSSLVGSIPKSLRVLLYQGHDDAPWKPAMSPLNVIPSGVDSVSSNLRGLSIHLQQLKLVNTTIAYDFLCPLDEKGQPKPASLQLNRPYLEVLELEGIPPWLPSEPTYHNTPEDQSEIDEIENWEDVVCDVEAGWGWPELPTQEHFHRLLISLGYATQRMPRLKNVKIEVESHRQFTFCLQNMADQIILKWECFYPYRSDSRVAKAWDFDLDDVKSPQYEDKSSVILRTWPPNTLI
;
A
#
# COMPACT_ATOMS: atom_id res chain seq x y z
N MET A 1 28.07 -9.73 2.65
CA MET A 1 29.37 -8.99 2.69
C MET A 1 29.12 -7.56 2.25
N ALA A 2 29.64 -6.54 2.97
CA ALA A 2 29.43 -5.14 2.59
C ALA A 2 30.25 -4.78 1.33
N SER A 3 29.56 -4.41 0.26
CA SER A 3 30.15 -3.93 -1.00
C SER A 3 31.03 -2.71 -0.70
N THR A 4 32.36 -2.88 -0.79
CA THR A 4 33.31 -1.80 -0.52
C THR A 4 33.50 -0.98 -1.81
N PRO A 5 33.44 0.36 -1.77
CA PRO A 5 33.70 1.19 -2.94
C PRO A 5 35.05 0.88 -3.57
N THR A 6 35.10 0.83 -4.90
CA THR A 6 36.30 0.48 -5.67
C THR A 6 37.03 1.73 -6.13
N ILE A 7 38.36 1.67 -6.23
CA ILE A 7 39.17 2.76 -6.78
C ILE A 7 38.67 3.13 -8.18
N LEU A 8 38.39 4.41 -8.40
CA LEU A 8 37.86 4.88 -9.67
C LEU A 8 38.94 4.91 -10.76
N LYS A 9 38.63 4.39 -11.94
CA LYS A 9 39.54 4.38 -13.10
C LYS A 9 39.86 5.79 -13.61
N LYS A 10 38.91 6.72 -13.45
CA LYS A 10 39.06 8.15 -13.75
C LYS A 10 38.61 8.95 -12.52
N PRO A 11 39.41 9.90 -12.01
CA PRO A 11 38.97 10.77 -10.93
C PRO A 11 37.74 11.59 -11.33
N ILE A 12 36.86 11.86 -10.37
CA ILE A 12 35.60 12.59 -10.58
C ILE A 12 35.54 13.74 -9.58
N ALA A 13 35.51 14.97 -10.08
CA ALA A 13 35.44 16.14 -9.21
C ALA A 13 34.67 17.31 -9.79
N ILE A 14 34.04 18.08 -8.91
CA ILE A 14 33.66 19.48 -9.14
C ILE A 14 34.76 20.40 -8.57
N ARG A 15 35.45 19.95 -7.50
CA ARG A 15 36.57 20.64 -6.83
C ARG A 15 37.76 19.67 -6.73
N PRO A 16 38.70 19.69 -7.70
CA PRO A 16 39.82 18.75 -7.73
C PRO A 16 40.67 18.73 -6.46
N GLU A 17 40.71 19.83 -5.70
CA GLU A 17 41.41 19.93 -4.41
C GLU A 17 40.80 19.08 -3.28
N HIS A 18 39.59 18.53 -3.48
CA HIS A 18 38.88 17.70 -2.51
C HIS A 18 38.74 16.23 -2.94
N ILE A 19 39.51 15.81 -3.94
CA ILE A 19 39.58 14.40 -4.35
C ILE A 19 40.19 13.56 -3.22
N ALA A 20 39.50 12.49 -2.84
CA ALA A 20 39.98 11.55 -1.84
C ALA A 20 41.19 10.75 -2.39
N SER A 21 42.31 10.78 -1.67
CA SER A 21 43.54 10.03 -2.03
C SER A 21 43.53 8.57 -1.59
N CYS A 22 42.52 8.16 -0.83
CA CYS A 22 42.25 6.79 -0.39
C CYS A 22 40.75 6.66 -0.06
N PRO A 23 40.20 5.45 0.09
CA PRO A 23 38.83 5.27 0.57
C PRO A 23 38.61 6.03 1.88
N THR A 24 37.65 6.94 1.89
CA THR A 24 37.45 7.90 2.99
C THR A 24 36.02 7.87 3.47
N THR A 25 35.81 7.76 4.79
CA THR A 25 34.48 7.86 5.40
C THR A 25 34.21 9.27 5.90
N ILE A 26 33.12 9.88 5.44
CA ILE A 26 32.64 11.18 5.90
C ILE A 26 31.25 11.06 6.51
N ARG A 27 30.97 11.84 7.55
CA ARG A 27 29.68 11.93 8.21
C ARG A 27 28.96 13.19 7.77
N VAL A 28 27.70 13.07 7.36
CA VAL A 28 26.81 14.19 7.00
C VAL A 28 25.69 14.27 8.04
N LYS A 29 25.72 15.31 8.87
CA LYS A 29 24.80 15.45 10.01
C LYS A 29 23.88 16.65 9.83
N GLN A 30 22.56 16.41 9.82
CA GLN A 30 21.55 17.46 9.77
C GLN A 30 21.24 18.00 11.18
N HIS A 31 21.16 19.33 11.32
CA HIS A 31 20.97 19.97 12.63
C HIS A 31 19.49 20.06 13.04
N SER A 32 19.17 19.70 14.28
CA SER A 32 17.79 19.72 14.84
C SER A 32 17.33 21.11 15.28
N LYS A 33 18.25 21.99 15.67
CA LYS A 33 17.96 23.35 16.18
C LYS A 33 17.75 24.41 15.08
N SER A 34 17.90 24.03 13.81
CA SER A 34 17.73 24.92 12.67
C SER A 34 16.26 25.13 12.32
N TRP A 35 15.85 26.39 12.16
CA TRP A 35 14.50 26.75 11.72
C TRP A 35 14.25 26.43 10.24
N SER A 36 15.31 26.37 9.41
CA SER A 36 15.20 26.12 7.96
C SER A 36 15.14 24.63 7.59
N GLY A 37 15.59 23.75 8.50
CA GLY A 37 15.79 22.32 8.21
C GLY A 37 16.90 22.04 7.20
N GLY A 38 17.65 23.07 6.80
CA GLY A 38 18.65 23.01 5.73
C GLY A 38 20.11 23.06 6.19
N ASP A 39 20.35 23.02 7.50
CA ASP A 39 21.70 23.19 8.05
C ASP A 39 22.37 21.83 8.33
N PHE A 40 23.61 21.67 7.85
CA PHE A 40 24.40 20.45 7.99
C PHE A 40 25.86 20.72 8.37
N THR A 41 26.46 19.75 9.05
CA THR A 41 27.92 19.66 9.21
C THR A 41 28.42 18.39 8.55
N ILE A 42 29.52 18.50 7.78
CA ILE A 42 30.22 17.37 7.17
C ILE A 42 31.61 17.25 7.79
N SER A 43 31.99 16.04 8.19
CA SER A 43 33.25 15.77 8.88
C SER A 43 33.86 14.42 8.49
N THR A 44 35.18 14.29 8.56
CA THR A 44 35.84 12.98 8.44
C THR A 44 35.68 12.14 9.71
N CYS A 45 35.59 10.82 9.55
CA CYS A 45 35.63 9.85 10.64
C CYS A 45 36.99 9.13 10.60
N SER A 46 37.81 9.25 11.66
CA SER A 46 39.08 8.51 11.77
C SER A 46 38.91 7.26 12.61
N SER A 47 39.39 6.11 12.12
CA SER A 47 39.25 4.79 12.77
C SER A 47 40.04 4.65 14.08
N GLU A 48 41.03 5.51 14.33
CA GLU A 48 41.80 5.53 15.58
C GLU A 48 41.57 6.84 16.34
N GLY A 49 40.86 6.75 17.48
CA GLY A 49 40.82 7.84 18.48
C GLY A 49 39.74 8.91 18.32
N GLY A 50 38.66 8.69 17.55
CA GLY A 50 37.42 9.47 17.62
C GLY A 50 37.52 10.98 17.27
N SER A 51 38.65 11.43 16.73
CA SER A 51 38.81 12.82 16.30
C SER A 51 37.98 13.09 15.04
N VAL A 52 36.92 13.88 15.20
CA VAL A 52 36.03 14.31 14.12
C VAL A 52 36.54 15.65 13.58
N THR A 53 37.07 15.66 12.36
CA THR A 53 37.55 16.90 11.72
C THR A 53 36.49 17.44 10.78
N LYS A 54 36.04 18.69 11.01
CA LYS A 54 35.07 19.35 10.13
C LYS A 54 35.69 19.60 8.75
N LEU A 55 34.99 19.17 7.70
CA LEU A 55 35.33 19.45 6.31
C LEU A 55 34.51 20.60 5.74
N PHE A 56 33.19 20.53 5.90
CA PHE A 56 32.26 21.49 5.29
C PHE A 56 31.13 21.86 6.26
N SER A 57 30.55 23.04 6.05
CA SER A 57 29.26 23.43 6.63
C SER A 57 28.28 23.83 5.54
N VAL A 58 27.00 23.56 5.79
CA VAL A 58 25.90 23.89 4.90
C VAL A 58 24.88 24.71 5.67
N ASP A 59 24.52 25.87 5.14
CA ASP A 59 23.49 26.74 5.69
C ASP A 59 22.28 26.77 4.74
N GLY A 60 21.07 26.64 5.28
CA GLY A 60 19.82 26.70 4.52
C GLY A 60 18.99 27.95 4.81
N ASP A 61 18.39 28.52 3.77
CA ASP A 61 17.50 29.68 3.89
C ASP A 61 16.15 29.31 4.50
N PHE A 62 15.74 30.02 5.56
CA PHE A 62 14.42 29.86 6.17
C PHE A 62 13.29 30.28 5.21
N GLY A 63 12.23 29.47 5.11
CA GLY A 63 11.05 29.78 4.29
C GLY A 63 11.29 29.81 2.77
N SER A 64 12.44 29.33 2.29
CA SER A 64 12.83 29.40 0.88
C SER A 64 12.11 28.35 0.02
N LEU A 65 11.29 28.80 -0.92
CA LEU A 65 10.64 27.93 -1.91
C LEU A 65 11.65 27.23 -2.83
N SER A 66 12.78 27.86 -3.12
CA SER A 66 13.89 27.28 -3.89
C SER A 66 14.78 26.34 -3.09
N GLN A 67 14.53 26.19 -1.77
CA GLN A 67 15.28 25.29 -0.89
C GLN A 67 16.80 25.45 -1.02
N ARG A 68 17.26 26.71 -1.08
CA ARG A 68 18.67 27.05 -1.31
C ARG A 68 19.54 26.61 -0.13
N ARG A 69 20.77 26.17 -0.45
CA ARG A 69 21.80 25.70 0.48
C ARG A 69 23.15 26.27 0.08
N HIS A 70 23.90 26.79 1.05
CA HIS A 70 25.22 27.38 0.85
C HIS A 70 26.28 26.46 1.45
N PHE A 71 27.14 25.89 0.60
CA PHE A 71 28.25 25.05 1.05
C PHE A 71 29.49 25.91 1.30
N ARG A 72 30.13 25.68 2.44
CA ARG A 72 31.36 26.37 2.85
C ARG A 72 32.39 25.35 3.30
N ASP A 73 33.67 25.66 3.09
CA ASP A 73 34.77 24.89 3.65
C ASP A 73 34.89 25.04 5.18
N ALA A 74 35.87 24.36 5.77
CA ALA A 74 36.13 24.42 7.21
C ALA A 74 36.46 25.83 7.72
N SER A 75 37.01 26.70 6.86
CA SER A 75 37.32 28.10 7.18
C SER A 75 36.12 29.05 7.03
N GLY A 76 35.04 28.59 6.40
CA GLY A 76 33.83 29.37 6.12
C GLY A 76 33.78 30.01 4.73
N LEU A 77 34.79 29.77 3.88
CA LEU A 77 34.81 30.26 2.50
C LEU A 77 33.76 29.52 1.66
N PRO A 78 33.00 30.22 0.80
CA PRO A 78 31.95 29.60 0.01
C PRO A 78 32.53 28.73 -1.11
N LEU A 79 31.97 27.53 -1.26
CA LEU A 79 32.36 26.55 -2.29
C LEU A 79 31.38 26.55 -3.47
N PHE A 80 30.08 26.43 -3.19
CA PHE A 80 29.00 26.43 -4.18
C PHE A 80 27.63 26.61 -3.51
N GLU A 81 26.61 26.87 -4.33
CA GLU A 81 25.22 26.92 -3.93
C GLU A 81 24.45 25.76 -4.56
N LEU A 82 23.65 25.06 -3.75
CA LEU A 82 22.72 24.02 -4.20
C LEU A 82 21.30 24.56 -4.07
N HIS A 83 20.52 24.52 -5.15
CA HIS A 83 19.14 24.97 -5.13
C HIS A 83 18.26 24.31 -6.19
N ARG A 84 16.94 24.35 -6.02
CA ARG A 84 15.99 24.02 -7.09
C ARG A 84 15.25 25.28 -7.57
N LYS A 85 14.70 25.23 -8.78
CA LYS A 85 13.77 26.29 -9.26
C LYS A 85 12.51 26.32 -8.39
N LYS A 86 11.83 27.47 -8.32
CA LYS A 86 10.58 27.64 -7.53
C LYS A 86 9.50 26.62 -7.93
N SER A 87 9.48 26.23 -9.20
CA SER A 87 8.73 25.13 -9.76
C SER A 87 9.69 24.10 -10.37
N GLY A 88 9.48 22.82 -10.08
CA GLY A 88 10.34 21.72 -10.54
C GLY A 88 11.01 20.95 -9.41
N VAL A 89 11.59 19.81 -9.80
CA VAL A 89 12.21 18.81 -8.91
C VAL A 89 13.72 18.66 -9.13
N THR A 90 14.24 19.21 -10.24
CA THR A 90 15.67 19.24 -10.57
C THR A 90 16.41 20.20 -9.64
N TRP A 91 17.56 19.76 -9.14
CA TRP A 91 18.48 20.59 -8.38
C TRP A 91 19.67 21.00 -9.23
N PHE A 92 20.20 22.18 -8.93
CA PHE A 92 21.31 22.77 -9.65
C PHE A 92 22.38 23.19 -8.66
N VAL A 93 23.62 22.98 -9.06
CA VAL A 93 24.81 23.42 -8.32
C VAL A 93 25.46 24.53 -9.12
N HIS A 94 25.73 25.65 -8.47
CA HIS A 94 26.37 26.83 -9.07
C HIS A 94 27.55 27.29 -8.22
N LEU A 95 28.56 27.87 -8.87
CA LEU A 95 29.62 28.56 -8.15
C LEU A 95 29.06 29.79 -7.40
N PRO A 96 29.66 30.18 -6.27
CA PRO A 96 29.17 31.29 -5.47
C PRO A 96 29.08 32.61 -6.26
N GLY A 97 28.00 33.36 -6.09
CA GLY A 97 27.82 34.68 -6.71
C GLY A 97 27.41 34.66 -8.19
N VAL A 98 27.25 33.49 -8.80
CA VAL A 98 26.74 33.35 -10.17
C VAL A 98 25.20 33.47 -10.17
N LYS A 99 24.64 34.14 -11.18
CA LYS A 99 23.17 34.22 -11.33
C LYS A 99 22.59 32.82 -11.59
N SER A 100 21.44 32.51 -11.01
CA SER A 100 20.78 31.18 -11.14
C SER A 100 20.42 30.74 -12.56
N ASP A 101 20.46 31.66 -13.54
CA ASP A 101 20.22 31.38 -14.97
C ASP A 101 21.50 31.03 -15.75
N ALA A 102 22.68 31.11 -15.12
CA ALA A 102 23.93 30.66 -15.72
C ALA A 102 24.00 29.13 -15.78
N GLU A 103 24.90 28.63 -16.63
CA GLU A 103 25.13 27.19 -16.76
C GLU A 103 25.59 26.58 -15.41
N PRO A 104 24.91 25.54 -14.90
CA PRO A 104 25.28 24.90 -13.65
C PRO A 104 26.54 24.04 -13.81
N ILE A 105 27.33 23.91 -12.74
CA ILE A 105 28.48 22.99 -12.71
C ILE A 105 28.04 21.54 -12.47
N ALA A 106 26.85 21.36 -11.90
CA ALA A 106 26.15 20.08 -11.83
C ALA A 106 24.63 20.25 -11.85
N ALA A 107 23.94 19.30 -12.46
CA ALA A 107 22.48 19.19 -12.44
C ALA A 107 22.08 17.83 -11.88
N ILE A 108 21.15 17.82 -10.94
CA ILE A 108 20.69 16.61 -10.26
C ILE A 108 19.24 16.35 -10.67
N ALA A 109 19.05 15.32 -11.50
CA ALA A 109 17.77 14.94 -12.06
C ALA A 109 17.15 13.82 -11.22
N THR A 110 16.08 14.16 -10.49
CA THR A 110 15.31 13.16 -9.73
C THR A 110 14.64 12.16 -10.66
N LYS A 111 14.61 10.89 -10.27
CA LYS A 111 13.84 9.84 -10.95
C LYS A 111 12.66 9.43 -10.09
N TRP A 112 11.62 8.91 -10.74
CA TRP A 112 10.53 8.28 -10.00
C TRP A 112 11.07 7.03 -9.30
N SER A 113 10.75 6.90 -8.02
CA SER A 113 11.09 5.75 -7.19
C SER A 113 10.02 5.63 -6.11
N ALA A 114 9.55 4.41 -5.86
CA ALA A 114 8.68 4.13 -4.72
C ALA A 114 9.36 4.51 -3.37
N PHE A 115 10.70 4.46 -3.31
CA PHE A 115 11.49 4.63 -2.09
C PHE A 115 12.07 6.05 -1.87
N LYS A 116 11.95 6.94 -2.88
CA LYS A 116 12.19 8.42 -2.82
C LYS A 116 13.66 8.90 -2.80
N ASP A 117 14.57 8.20 -3.47
CA ASP A 117 16.02 8.44 -3.39
C ASP A 117 16.78 8.31 -4.73
N LYS A 118 16.10 7.92 -5.82
CA LYS A 118 16.76 7.74 -7.12
C LYS A 118 16.96 9.09 -7.82
N PHE A 119 18.19 9.39 -8.19
CA PHE A 119 18.53 10.53 -9.02
C PHE A 119 19.84 10.31 -9.78
N ASP A 120 20.01 11.06 -10.86
CA ASP A 120 21.25 11.14 -11.61
C ASP A 120 21.92 12.48 -11.35
N VAL A 121 23.22 12.47 -11.14
CA VAL A 121 24.03 13.67 -11.00
C VAL A 121 24.84 13.85 -12.27
N HIS A 122 24.45 14.83 -13.09
CA HIS A 122 25.18 15.25 -14.27
C HIS A 122 26.21 16.30 -13.85
N ILE A 123 27.48 16.06 -14.12
CA ILE A 123 28.57 16.99 -13.79
C ILE A 123 29.44 17.26 -15.01
N LYS A 124 30.04 18.45 -15.03
CA LYS A 124 31.23 18.71 -15.85
C LYS A 124 32.46 18.36 -15.02
N ASN A 125 33.10 17.22 -15.32
CA ASN A 125 34.16 16.68 -14.49
C ASN A 125 35.43 17.53 -14.57
N ALA A 126 35.70 18.34 -13.54
CA ALA A 126 36.85 19.21 -13.46
C ALA A 126 38.18 18.45 -13.39
N ALA A 127 38.17 17.19 -12.94
CA ALA A 127 39.36 16.33 -12.94
C ALA A 127 39.66 15.72 -14.33
N ALA A 128 38.73 15.82 -15.28
CA ALA A 128 38.85 15.29 -16.63
C ALA A 128 38.58 16.37 -17.70
N SER A 129 39.12 17.58 -17.50
CA SER A 129 39.02 18.71 -18.46
C SER A 129 37.58 19.13 -18.82
N GLY A 130 36.61 18.88 -17.93
CA GLY A 130 35.21 19.22 -18.14
C GLY A 130 34.39 18.17 -18.90
N GLU A 131 34.87 16.93 -19.03
CA GLU A 131 34.12 15.79 -19.58
C GLU A 131 32.76 15.63 -18.87
N ASP A 132 31.67 15.52 -19.64
CA ASP A 132 30.34 15.25 -19.09
C ASP A 132 30.31 13.86 -18.46
N THR A 133 30.04 13.80 -17.16
CA THR A 133 30.02 12.55 -16.37
C THR A 133 28.69 12.42 -15.65
N ILE A 134 28.17 11.20 -15.57
CA ILE A 134 26.92 10.89 -14.85
C ILE A 134 27.25 9.99 -13.67
N LEU A 135 26.80 10.39 -12.48
CA LEU A 135 26.73 9.51 -11.32
C LEU A 135 25.30 9.04 -11.12
N GLU A 136 25.15 7.74 -10.93
CA GLU A 136 23.87 7.09 -10.71
C GLU A 136 23.67 6.82 -9.23
N VAL A 137 22.77 7.56 -8.59
CA VAL A 137 22.39 7.31 -7.19
C VAL A 137 21.24 6.30 -7.18
N ARG A 138 21.50 5.14 -6.59
CA ARG A 138 20.67 3.93 -6.67
C ARG A 138 20.62 3.22 -5.31
N GLY A 139 19.64 2.33 -5.16
CA GLY A 139 19.70 1.29 -4.15
C GLY A 139 19.42 1.73 -2.71
N GLN A 140 18.21 2.25 -2.44
CA GLN A 140 17.62 2.07 -1.12
C GLN A 140 17.07 0.67 -0.93
N ASP A 141 17.44 0.07 0.20
CA ASP A 141 16.64 -0.96 0.83
C ASP A 141 15.25 -0.40 1.20
N ILE A 142 14.28 -1.28 1.45
CA ILE A 142 12.92 -0.90 1.88
C ILE A 142 12.90 -0.07 3.18
N TRP A 143 14.04 0.04 3.87
CA TRP A 143 14.22 0.68 5.16
C TRP A 143 14.77 2.10 5.06
N LYS A 144 15.20 2.50 3.86
CA LYS A 144 15.86 3.77 3.56
C LYS A 144 17.21 3.96 4.24
N VAL A 145 17.90 2.86 4.53
CA VAL A 145 19.10 2.86 5.36
C VAL A 145 20.37 2.91 4.53
N LYS A 146 20.41 2.25 3.38
CA LYS A 146 21.59 2.25 2.51
C LYS A 146 21.31 2.93 1.16
N THR A 147 22.31 3.53 0.54
CA THR A 147 22.26 4.03 -0.84
C THR A 147 23.62 3.86 -1.50
N HIS A 148 23.65 3.48 -2.76
CA HIS A 148 24.85 3.27 -3.56
C HIS A 148 24.94 4.33 -4.66
N VAL A 149 26.16 4.74 -4.98
CA VAL A 149 26.43 5.65 -6.09
C VAL A 149 27.39 4.98 -7.04
N TYR A 150 26.99 4.91 -8.31
CA TYR A 150 27.75 4.26 -9.37
C TYR A 150 28.26 5.29 -10.38
N GLN A 151 29.45 5.02 -10.91
CA GLN A 151 29.98 5.64 -12.11
C GLN A 151 30.26 4.52 -13.12
N ASP A 152 29.60 4.54 -14.27
CA ASP A 152 29.81 3.54 -15.34
C ASP A 152 29.78 2.08 -14.82
N GLY A 153 28.86 1.79 -13.89
CA GLY A 153 28.71 0.49 -13.22
C GLY A 153 29.68 0.22 -12.06
N ALA A 154 30.70 1.04 -11.83
CA ALA A 154 31.62 0.93 -10.70
C ALA A 154 31.08 1.63 -9.46
N LEU A 155 31.19 0.98 -8.28
CA LEU A 155 30.69 1.54 -7.02
C LEU A 155 31.65 2.64 -6.50
N ALA A 156 31.20 3.89 -6.59
CA ALA A 156 31.97 5.09 -6.24
C ALA A 156 31.73 5.56 -4.80
N MET A 157 30.53 5.35 -4.25
CA MET A 157 30.21 5.71 -2.87
C MET A 157 29.12 4.81 -2.31
N THR A 158 29.20 4.48 -1.03
CA THR A 158 28.07 3.98 -0.24
C THR A 158 27.65 5.01 0.79
N ALA A 159 26.35 5.13 1.04
CA ALA A 159 25.76 5.98 2.06
C ALA A 159 24.94 5.11 3.00
N GLU A 160 25.20 5.19 4.30
CA GLU A 160 24.51 4.43 5.34
C GLU A 160 23.93 5.39 6.38
N LEU A 161 22.64 5.25 6.67
CA LEU A 161 21.92 6.08 7.61
C LEU A 161 22.18 5.58 9.03
N THR A 162 22.76 6.42 9.88
CA THR A 162 23.19 6.03 11.23
C THR A 162 22.04 5.99 12.25
N ASP A 163 20.96 6.74 12.01
CA ASP A 163 19.74 6.73 12.82
C ASP A 163 18.51 6.49 11.94
N VAL A 164 18.13 5.22 11.79
CA VAL A 164 16.98 4.78 10.99
C VAL A 164 15.66 5.43 11.44
N LEU A 165 15.54 5.77 12.73
CA LEU A 165 14.34 6.43 13.26
C LEU A 165 14.18 7.87 12.73
N SER A 166 15.24 8.50 12.21
CA SER A 166 15.16 9.85 11.63
C SER A 166 14.29 9.94 10.37
N VAL A 167 14.04 8.80 9.72
CA VAL A 167 13.12 8.65 8.59
C VAL A 167 11.65 8.67 9.04
N TYR A 168 11.37 8.17 10.25
CA TYR A 168 10.01 7.83 10.68
C TYR A 168 9.49 8.71 11.84
N VAL A 169 10.37 9.35 12.61
CA VAL A 169 10.02 10.18 13.76
C VAL A 169 10.03 11.67 13.37
N PRO A 170 8.87 12.37 13.40
CA PRO A 170 8.83 13.81 13.21
C PRO A 170 9.75 14.54 14.20
N GLY A 171 10.58 15.46 13.70
CA GLY A 171 11.52 16.23 14.52
C GLY A 171 12.93 15.62 14.64
N LYS A 172 13.11 14.30 14.45
CA LYS A 172 14.45 13.73 14.26
C LYS A 172 15.01 14.13 12.89
N ARG A 173 16.34 14.28 12.83
CA ARG A 173 17.08 14.77 11.66
C ARG A 173 18.03 13.68 11.16
N ALA A 174 18.24 13.65 9.84
CA ALA A 174 19.00 12.59 9.20
C ALA A 174 20.49 12.73 9.49
N GLU A 175 21.15 11.59 9.60
CA GLU A 175 22.58 11.50 9.76
C GLU A 175 23.09 10.32 8.94
N TRP A 176 24.02 10.59 8.03
CA TRP A 176 24.56 9.62 7.08
C TRP A 176 26.06 9.46 7.29
N GLU A 177 26.55 8.24 7.15
CA GLU A 177 27.95 7.92 6.92
C GLU A 177 28.15 7.54 5.46
N LEU A 178 29.04 8.26 4.78
CA LEU A 178 29.35 8.05 3.38
C LEU A 178 30.75 7.45 3.28
N THR A 179 30.88 6.25 2.70
CA THR A 179 32.18 5.68 2.34
C THR A 179 32.45 6.03 0.88
N VAL A 180 33.43 6.90 0.67
CA VAL A 180 33.77 7.50 -0.64
C VAL A 180 35.00 6.82 -1.21
N ALA A 181 34.95 6.39 -2.47
CA ALA A 181 36.08 5.76 -3.15
C ALA A 181 37.26 6.73 -3.35
N GLU A 182 38.46 6.16 -3.43
CA GLU A 182 39.64 6.87 -3.93
C GLU A 182 39.38 7.40 -5.35
N GLY A 183 39.72 8.67 -5.57
CA GLY A 183 39.48 9.36 -6.84
C GLY A 183 38.16 10.12 -6.92
N MET A 184 37.27 10.03 -5.91
CA MET A 184 36.02 10.82 -5.86
C MET A 184 36.18 12.07 -4.99
N ASP A 185 35.58 13.18 -5.42
CA ASP A 185 35.52 14.45 -4.71
C ASP A 185 34.57 14.40 -3.49
N LEU A 186 35.13 14.70 -2.30
CA LEU A 186 34.39 14.70 -1.03
C LEU A 186 33.31 15.80 -0.97
N SER A 187 33.48 16.91 -1.67
CA SER A 187 32.49 17.98 -1.75
C SER A 187 31.29 17.58 -2.62
N LEU A 188 31.53 16.83 -3.70
CA LEU A 188 30.49 16.20 -4.52
C LEU A 188 29.73 15.12 -3.73
N ALA A 189 30.44 14.25 -3.02
CA ALA A 189 29.84 13.28 -2.10
C ALA A 189 28.94 13.97 -1.04
N SER A 190 29.38 15.12 -0.53
CA SER A 190 28.62 15.91 0.45
C SER A 190 27.31 16.47 -0.14
N ILE A 191 27.30 16.90 -1.41
CA ILE A 191 26.07 17.32 -2.11
C ILE A 191 25.07 16.16 -2.15
N ILE A 192 25.54 14.98 -2.54
CA ILE A 192 24.70 13.77 -2.62
C ILE A 192 24.12 13.44 -1.24
N GLY A 193 24.93 13.42 -0.17
CA GLY A 193 24.47 13.15 1.19
C GLY A 193 23.44 14.17 1.72
N VAL A 194 23.63 15.46 1.45
CA VAL A 194 22.68 16.52 1.82
C VAL A 194 21.36 16.36 1.05
N LEU A 195 21.44 15.98 -0.23
CA LEU A 195 20.25 15.76 -1.04
C LEU A 195 19.51 14.49 -0.62
N LEU A 196 20.20 13.40 -0.30
CA LEU A 196 19.59 12.19 0.28
C LEU A 196 18.82 12.54 1.55
N ALA A 197 19.44 13.26 2.49
CA ALA A 197 18.77 13.72 3.71
C ALA A 197 17.55 14.62 3.44
N THR A 198 17.59 15.40 2.36
CA THR A 198 16.47 16.27 1.95
C THR A 198 15.33 15.44 1.35
N LEU A 199 15.64 14.53 0.42
CA LEU A 199 14.66 13.72 -0.30
C LEU A 199 14.02 12.64 0.59
N LEU A 200 14.64 12.25 1.71
CA LEU A 200 14.01 11.37 2.71
C LEU A 200 12.60 11.82 3.13
N LYS A 201 12.35 13.14 3.17
CA LYS A 201 11.10 13.75 3.66
C LYS A 201 10.15 14.23 2.57
N TYR A 202 10.55 14.23 1.30
CA TYR A 202 9.75 14.76 0.18
C TYR A 202 9.54 13.70 -0.92
N SER A 203 8.41 13.73 -1.62
CA SER A 203 8.19 12.88 -2.80
C SER A 203 8.98 13.42 -3.99
N SER A 204 9.74 12.55 -4.67
CA SER A 204 10.40 12.89 -5.93
C SER A 204 9.49 12.53 -7.12
N MET A 205 8.98 13.55 -7.80
CA MET A 205 8.48 13.38 -9.17
C MET A 205 9.69 13.20 -10.10
N PRO A 206 9.55 12.50 -11.24
CA PRO A 206 10.61 12.41 -12.22
C PRO A 206 10.91 13.81 -12.80
N SER A 207 12.19 14.12 -12.91
CA SER A 207 12.70 15.33 -13.54
C SER A 207 12.61 15.19 -15.06
N SER A 208 12.10 16.20 -15.75
CA SER A 208 12.12 16.29 -17.21
C SER A 208 13.46 16.81 -17.76
N TYR A 209 14.53 16.69 -16.96
CA TYR A 209 15.85 17.19 -17.33
C TYR A 209 16.50 16.23 -18.31
N SER A 210 16.75 16.72 -19.51
CA SER A 210 17.62 16.09 -20.51
C SER A 210 18.79 17.02 -20.79
N PRO A 211 20.02 16.51 -20.95
CA PRO A 211 21.13 17.33 -21.44
C PRO A 211 20.76 17.90 -22.82
N GLN A 212 21.08 19.17 -23.07
CA GLN A 212 20.65 19.87 -24.28
C GLN A 212 21.26 19.24 -25.55
N ASN A 213 20.45 18.44 -26.24
CA ASN A 213 20.37 18.34 -27.69
C ASN A 213 18.98 17.82 -28.02
N GLU A 214 17.99 18.70 -27.95
CA GLU A 214 16.72 18.68 -28.70
C GLU A 214 15.84 19.80 -28.11
N LYS A 215 15.72 20.89 -28.87
CA LYS A 215 14.74 21.94 -28.62
C LYS A 215 13.48 21.57 -29.38
N ASP A 216 12.36 21.49 -28.69
CA ASP A 216 11.08 21.82 -29.32
C ASP A 216 10.24 22.64 -28.33
N ASP A 217 9.86 23.82 -28.79
CA ASP A 217 9.16 24.85 -28.05
C ASP A 217 7.65 24.63 -28.13
N THR A 218 6.94 24.75 -27.01
CA THR A 218 5.53 25.19 -27.06
C THR A 218 5.09 25.77 -25.71
N GLU A 219 4.93 27.09 -25.68
CA GLU A 219 4.25 27.85 -24.62
C GLU A 219 2.74 27.99 -24.91
N SER A 220 1.94 27.95 -23.85
CA SER A 220 0.66 28.68 -23.59
C SER A 220 -0.14 27.88 -22.55
N GLU A 221 -0.96 28.40 -21.63
CA GLU A 221 -1.39 29.73 -21.21
C GLU A 221 -1.97 29.54 -19.79
N LYS A 222 -1.76 30.46 -18.85
CA LYS A 222 -2.43 30.43 -17.53
C LYS A 222 -3.65 31.34 -17.54
N CYS A 223 -4.84 30.75 -17.40
CA CYS A 223 -6.07 31.50 -17.15
C CYS A 223 -6.37 31.62 -15.65
N ARG A 224 -6.70 32.85 -15.22
CA ARG A 224 -7.07 33.24 -13.84
C ARG A 224 -8.44 32.67 -13.47
N LYS A 225 -8.57 31.97 -12.35
CA LYS A 225 -9.86 31.67 -11.71
C LYS A 225 -10.18 32.73 -10.66
N GLY A 226 -11.22 33.50 -10.90
CA GLY A 226 -11.88 34.33 -9.88
C GLY A 226 -12.59 33.46 -8.84
N LYS A 227 -12.55 33.88 -7.57
CA LYS A 227 -13.31 33.28 -6.47
C LYS A 227 -14.79 33.66 -6.61
N THR A 228 -15.67 32.67 -6.69
CA THR A 228 -17.10 32.82 -6.41
C THR A 228 -17.35 32.86 -4.89
N PRO A 229 -18.42 33.51 -4.40
CA PRO A 229 -18.76 33.50 -2.97
C PRO A 229 -19.22 32.11 -2.52
N SER A 230 -18.94 31.76 -1.25
CA SER A 230 -19.09 30.41 -0.68
C SER A 230 -20.51 30.04 -0.20
N CYS A 231 -21.48 30.95 -0.27
CA CYS A 231 -22.88 30.64 0.03
C CYS A 231 -23.82 31.74 -0.50
N THR A 232 -25.08 31.36 -0.76
CA THR A 232 -26.19 32.27 -1.10
C THR A 232 -27.36 31.93 -0.18
N CYS A 233 -27.94 32.94 0.49
CA CYS A 233 -29.12 32.74 1.33
C CYS A 233 -30.35 32.51 0.43
N VAL A 234 -31.02 31.36 0.61
CA VAL A 234 -32.28 31.05 -0.06
C VAL A 234 -33.46 31.42 0.84
N CYS A 235 -34.59 31.86 0.27
CA CYS A 235 -35.78 32.17 1.06
C CYS A 235 -36.43 30.91 1.65
N ARG A 236 -37.30 31.05 2.66
CA ARG A 236 -37.94 29.91 3.37
C ARG A 236 -38.63 28.90 2.45
N SER A 237 -39.18 29.35 1.32
CA SER A 237 -39.83 28.47 0.33
C SER A 237 -38.85 27.51 -0.33
N TRP A 238 -37.61 27.93 -0.55
CA TRP A 238 -36.55 27.11 -1.13
C TRP A 238 -35.83 26.26 -0.08
N GLN A 239 -35.82 26.68 1.19
CA GLN A 239 -35.23 25.89 2.29
C GLN A 239 -35.80 24.47 2.32
N ALA A 240 -37.13 24.31 2.28
CA ALA A 240 -37.77 22.99 2.27
C ALA A 240 -37.36 22.11 1.07
N ALA A 241 -37.03 22.72 -0.08
CA ALA A 241 -36.59 22.00 -1.28
C ALA A 241 -35.10 21.59 -1.21
N PHE A 242 -34.25 22.41 -0.58
CA PHE A 242 -32.81 22.18 -0.51
C PHE A 242 -32.36 21.37 0.72
N GLU A 243 -33.06 21.43 1.85
CA GLU A 243 -32.69 20.68 3.06
C GLU A 243 -32.51 19.17 2.80
N PRO A 244 -33.40 18.49 2.04
CA PRO A 244 -33.19 17.09 1.69
C PRO A 244 -31.91 16.82 0.90
N LEU A 245 -31.49 17.76 0.05
CA LEU A 245 -30.27 17.64 -0.76
C LEU A 245 -29.01 17.95 0.06
N ILE A 246 -29.08 18.96 0.93
CA ILE A 246 -27.96 19.39 1.78
C ILE A 246 -27.64 18.34 2.84
N TYR A 247 -28.67 17.80 3.48
CA TYR A 247 -28.52 16.85 4.59
C TYR A 247 -28.50 15.39 4.16
N SER A 248 -28.61 15.09 2.86
CA SER A 248 -28.57 13.72 2.34
C SER A 248 -27.28 12.98 2.73
N ASN A 249 -26.15 13.68 2.74
CA ASN A 249 -24.85 13.10 3.02
C ASN A 249 -24.14 13.97 4.07
N LEU A 250 -23.91 13.41 5.25
CA LEU A 250 -23.26 14.12 6.36
C LEU A 250 -21.96 13.44 6.75
N VAL A 251 -20.96 14.28 7.03
CA VAL A 251 -19.70 13.86 7.66
C VAL A 251 -19.74 14.36 9.09
N VAL A 252 -19.71 13.42 10.04
CA VAL A 252 -19.75 13.68 11.48
C VAL A 252 -18.49 13.13 12.09
N TYR A 253 -17.90 13.86 13.04
CA TYR A 253 -16.74 13.38 13.78
C TYR A 253 -17.03 13.30 15.28
N SER A 254 -16.34 12.40 15.98
CA SER A 254 -16.66 12.05 17.37
C SER A 254 -16.50 13.20 18.37
N ASP A 255 -15.49 14.05 18.19
CA ASP A 255 -15.24 15.23 19.04
C ASP A 255 -14.57 16.39 18.28
N ASP A 256 -14.54 17.59 18.87
CA ASP A 256 -13.84 18.75 18.28
C ASP A 256 -12.36 18.84 18.74
N LYS A 257 -11.89 17.98 19.66
CA LYS A 257 -10.59 18.13 20.34
C LYS A 257 -9.42 17.74 19.45
N HIS A 258 -9.62 16.75 18.60
CA HIS A 258 -8.55 16.16 17.78
C HIS A 258 -8.73 16.43 16.28
N LYS A 259 -9.53 17.44 15.93
CA LYS A 259 -9.84 17.80 14.55
C LYS A 259 -8.63 18.44 13.86
N GLU A 260 -8.26 17.95 12.69
CA GLU A 260 -7.20 18.54 11.87
C GLU A 260 -7.68 19.83 11.16
N GLU A 261 -6.76 20.77 10.93
CA GLU A 261 -7.07 22.02 10.23
C GLU A 261 -7.54 21.73 8.80
N GLY A 262 -8.74 22.21 8.45
CA GLY A 262 -9.35 21.96 7.14
C GLY A 262 -10.13 20.63 7.02
N GLN A 263 -10.19 19.81 8.07
CA GLN A 263 -11.01 18.59 8.09
C GLN A 263 -12.50 18.92 7.94
N ARG A 264 -13.16 18.28 6.97
CA ARG A 264 -14.58 18.49 6.66
C ARG A 264 -15.49 17.79 7.68
N GLY A 265 -16.70 18.32 7.84
CA GLY A 265 -17.74 17.74 8.71
C GLY A 265 -18.06 18.59 9.94
N ILE A 266 -18.95 18.06 10.79
CA ILE A 266 -19.41 18.66 12.04
C ILE A 266 -19.22 17.68 13.22
N SER A 267 -19.09 18.18 14.45
CA SER A 267 -19.02 17.30 15.62
C SER A 267 -20.33 16.57 15.87
N LEU A 268 -20.27 15.42 16.54
CA LEU A 268 -21.46 14.68 16.99
C LEU A 268 -22.42 15.57 17.77
N GLN A 269 -21.91 16.46 18.62
CA GLN A 269 -22.73 17.43 19.35
C GLN A 269 -23.48 18.40 18.42
N ASN A 270 -22.80 18.93 17.40
CA ASN A 270 -23.43 19.82 16.42
C ASN A 270 -24.42 19.07 15.52
N PHE A 271 -24.13 17.82 15.21
CA PHE A 271 -25.05 16.93 14.51
C PHE A 271 -26.32 16.68 15.32
N GLN A 272 -26.20 16.40 16.62
CA GLN A 272 -27.35 16.27 17.53
C GLN A 272 -28.22 17.52 17.55
N ASN A 273 -27.60 18.70 17.64
CA ASN A 273 -28.31 19.98 17.58
C ASN A 273 -29.00 20.18 16.23
N LEU A 274 -28.39 19.72 15.13
CA LEU A 274 -28.93 19.85 13.78
C LEU A 274 -30.24 19.06 13.59
N ILE A 275 -30.41 17.96 14.32
CA ILE A 275 -31.51 16.98 14.17
C ILE A 275 -32.45 16.92 15.38
N SER A 276 -32.35 17.87 16.30
CA SER A 276 -33.18 17.93 17.52
C SER A 276 -34.24 19.04 17.44
N GLY A 277 -35.24 18.97 18.32
CA GLY A 277 -36.30 19.99 18.43
C GLY A 277 -37.07 20.19 17.13
N ASP A 278 -37.26 21.45 16.72
CA ASP A 278 -37.97 21.85 15.50
C ASP A 278 -37.32 21.31 14.20
N HIS A 279 -36.10 20.75 14.29
CA HIS A 279 -35.35 20.22 13.17
C HIS A 279 -35.32 18.69 13.10
N ALA A 280 -36.11 17.99 13.94
CA ALA A 280 -36.17 16.53 13.97
C ALA A 280 -36.49 15.88 12.62
N ILE A 281 -37.23 16.57 11.75
CA ILE A 281 -37.55 16.12 10.39
C ILE A 281 -36.30 15.87 9.54
N ARG A 282 -35.17 16.54 9.83
CA ARG A 282 -33.91 16.37 9.08
C ARG A 282 -33.32 14.98 9.20
N LYS A 283 -33.65 14.22 10.26
CA LYS A 283 -33.30 12.80 10.36
C LYS A 283 -33.77 12.03 9.13
N THR A 284 -34.96 12.36 8.63
CA THR A 284 -35.58 11.69 7.47
C THR A 284 -34.89 11.99 6.13
N TYR A 285 -34.04 13.01 6.09
CA TYR A 285 -33.32 13.42 4.89
C TYR A 285 -31.98 12.70 4.75
N ILE A 286 -31.44 12.16 5.83
CA ILE A 286 -30.09 11.58 5.87
C ILE A 286 -30.12 10.21 5.19
N ARG A 287 -29.24 10.04 4.20
CA ARG A 287 -29.04 8.80 3.42
C ARG A 287 -27.65 8.20 3.59
N LYS A 288 -26.70 9.01 4.06
CA LYS A 288 -25.31 8.60 4.32
C LYS A 288 -24.75 9.40 5.49
N LEU A 289 -24.18 8.69 6.46
CA LEU A 289 -23.55 9.29 7.64
C LEU A 289 -22.12 8.77 7.80
N GLU A 290 -21.15 9.52 7.28
CA GLU A 290 -19.73 9.23 7.44
C GLU A 290 -19.27 9.63 8.85
N TYR A 291 -19.00 8.66 9.72
CA TYR A 291 -18.65 8.92 11.13
C TYR A 291 -17.15 8.74 11.45
N ASN A 292 -16.42 9.84 11.39
CA ASN A 292 -14.99 9.90 11.62
C ASN A 292 -14.66 9.93 13.13
N ILE A 293 -14.21 8.80 13.67
CA ILE A 293 -13.72 8.74 15.06
C ILE A 293 -12.36 9.42 15.13
N LEU A 294 -12.24 10.44 15.96
CA LEU A 294 -10.96 11.10 16.24
C LEU A 294 -10.33 10.47 17.47
N VAL A 295 -9.03 10.14 17.38
CA VAL A 295 -8.27 9.55 18.49
C VAL A 295 -7.13 10.47 18.91
N PRO A 296 -6.68 10.40 20.17
CA PRO A 296 -5.64 11.31 20.68
C PRO A 296 -4.28 11.18 20.00
N TYR A 297 -3.90 9.95 19.57
CA TYR A 297 -2.57 9.68 19.03
C TYR A 297 -2.63 8.98 17.67
N LYS A 298 -1.87 9.50 16.71
CA LYS A 298 -1.63 8.81 15.45
C LYS A 298 -0.54 7.75 15.65
N ILE A 299 -0.91 6.48 15.54
CA ILE A 299 0.03 5.37 15.70
C ILE A 299 0.38 4.78 14.32
N LEU A 300 1.67 4.74 13.98
CA LEU A 300 2.18 4.21 12.71
C LEU A 300 2.67 2.75 12.88
N ASP A 301 1.83 1.89 13.43
CA ASP A 301 2.25 0.55 13.86
C ASP A 301 2.55 -0.46 12.76
N TRP A 302 2.22 -0.17 11.51
CA TRP A 302 2.70 -0.95 10.36
C TRP A 302 4.24 -0.91 10.25
N ILE A 303 4.89 0.00 10.99
CA ILE A 303 6.34 0.15 11.15
C ILE A 303 6.84 -0.42 12.50
N ALA A 304 5.95 -0.75 13.44
CA ALA A 304 6.32 -1.22 14.77
C ALA A 304 6.68 -2.71 14.74
N ARG A 305 7.87 -2.93 14.20
CA ARG A 305 8.55 -4.18 13.90
C ARG A 305 9.33 -4.65 15.14
N LYS A 306 9.49 -5.97 15.27
CA LYS A 306 10.48 -6.63 16.15
C LYS A 306 11.83 -5.93 15.95
N HIS A 307 12.29 -5.16 16.95
CA HIS A 307 13.58 -4.46 16.88
C HIS A 307 14.69 -5.52 16.91
N ARG A 308 15.67 -5.45 16.00
CA ARG A 308 16.81 -6.41 15.96
C ARG A 308 17.58 -6.45 17.29
N GLU A 309 17.57 -5.33 18.01
CA GLU A 309 18.24 -5.16 19.30
C GLU A 309 17.33 -5.38 20.52
N SER A 310 16.01 -5.50 20.34
CA SER A 310 15.06 -5.70 21.46
C SER A 310 13.73 -6.29 20.99
N PRO A 311 13.67 -7.59 20.65
CA PRO A 311 12.44 -8.29 20.31
C PRO A 311 11.37 -8.25 21.41
N GLU A 312 11.79 -8.08 22.66
CA GLU A 312 10.96 -8.21 23.87
C GLU A 312 10.22 -6.91 24.25
N ASN A 313 10.51 -5.77 23.61
CA ASN A 313 10.01 -4.46 24.06
C ASN A 313 8.79 -3.92 23.29
N TYR A 314 8.32 -4.58 22.23
CA TYR A 314 7.11 -4.15 21.52
C TYR A 314 5.86 -4.85 22.07
N SER A 315 5.00 -4.08 22.74
CA SER A 315 3.70 -4.53 23.24
C SER A 315 2.55 -3.78 22.56
N THR A 316 1.56 -4.54 22.08
CA THR A 316 0.24 -4.00 21.69
C THR A 316 -0.59 -3.57 22.90
N ASP A 317 -0.17 -3.90 24.12
CA ASP A 317 -0.71 -3.33 25.36
C ASP A 317 0.20 -2.20 25.84
N ASN A 318 -0.13 -0.96 25.46
CA ASN A 318 0.61 0.24 25.85
C ASN A 318 -0.35 1.41 26.12
N PRO A 319 0.04 2.41 26.93
CA PRO A 319 -0.86 3.49 27.35
C PRO A 319 -1.40 4.34 26.17
N ILE A 320 -0.60 4.55 25.13
CA ILE A 320 -1.01 5.31 23.93
C ILE A 320 -2.19 4.61 23.23
N ARG A 321 -2.11 3.28 23.08
CA ARG A 321 -3.20 2.48 22.52
C ARG A 321 -4.42 2.47 23.44
N LYS A 322 -4.23 2.38 24.76
CA LYS A 322 -5.35 2.43 25.72
C LYS A 322 -6.14 3.74 25.60
N ASP A 323 -5.45 4.86 25.41
CA ASP A 323 -6.10 6.16 25.20
C ASP A 323 -6.89 6.20 23.88
N ASN A 324 -6.34 5.64 22.80
CA ASN A 324 -7.05 5.51 21.52
C ASN A 324 -8.24 4.54 21.61
N ASP A 325 -8.09 3.39 22.25
CA ASP A 325 -9.15 2.39 22.50
C ASP A 325 -10.28 3.02 23.32
N LEU A 326 -9.96 3.82 24.34
CA LEU A 326 -10.93 4.55 25.14
C LEU A 326 -11.68 5.60 24.31
N ALA A 327 -10.99 6.36 23.47
CA ALA A 327 -11.60 7.33 22.57
C ALA A 327 -12.53 6.65 21.56
N PHE A 328 -12.08 5.54 20.96
CA PHE A 328 -12.88 4.72 20.05
C PHE A 328 -14.13 4.17 20.73
N GLN A 329 -13.99 3.53 21.89
CA GLN A 329 -15.13 2.99 22.63
C GLN A 329 -16.13 4.08 23.00
N THR A 330 -15.66 5.22 23.52
CA THR A 330 -16.51 6.37 23.86
C THR A 330 -17.27 6.86 22.63
N ALA A 331 -16.57 7.06 21.50
CA ALA A 331 -17.16 7.52 20.26
C ALA A 331 -18.22 6.57 19.71
N MET A 332 -17.97 5.25 19.77
CA MET A 332 -18.93 4.24 19.34
C MET A 332 -20.16 4.18 20.24
N VAL A 333 -19.98 4.25 21.57
CA VAL A 333 -21.10 4.30 22.52
C VAL A 333 -21.98 5.51 22.26
N SER A 334 -21.39 6.70 22.09
CA SER A 334 -22.16 7.92 21.81
C SER A 334 -22.91 7.85 20.48
N LEU A 335 -22.29 7.29 19.43
CA LEU A 335 -22.96 7.08 18.14
C LEU A 335 -24.15 6.12 18.29
N PHE A 336 -23.94 4.98 18.95
CA PHE A 336 -24.97 3.96 19.15
C PHE A 336 -26.16 4.49 19.97
N GLN A 337 -25.90 5.29 21.01
CA GLN A 337 -26.93 5.95 21.80
C GLN A 337 -27.73 6.97 20.98
N GLU A 338 -27.12 7.64 20.01
CA GLU A 338 -27.83 8.54 19.10
C GLU A 338 -28.71 7.75 18.13
N LEU A 339 -28.14 6.73 17.49
CA LEU A 339 -28.78 5.96 16.42
C LEU A 339 -29.85 4.98 16.92
N GLN A 340 -29.86 4.58 18.19
CA GLN A 340 -30.86 3.63 18.73
C GLN A 340 -32.31 4.11 18.58
N SER A 341 -32.52 5.43 18.50
CA SER A 341 -33.84 6.05 18.39
C SER A 341 -34.28 6.29 16.94
N TRP A 342 -33.43 5.94 15.98
CA TRP A 342 -33.68 6.18 14.57
C TRP A 342 -34.45 5.02 13.94
N ASP A 343 -35.47 5.35 13.15
CA ASP A 343 -36.14 4.41 12.25
C ASP A 343 -35.25 4.09 11.03
N GLN A 344 -35.67 3.22 10.10
CA GLN A 344 -34.85 2.73 8.96
C GLN A 344 -34.14 3.86 8.16
N PHE A 345 -32.82 4.03 8.33
CA PHE A 345 -32.00 5.02 7.63
C PHE A 345 -30.61 4.46 7.30
N SER A 346 -30.36 4.23 6.01
CA SER A 346 -29.04 3.84 5.51
C SER A 346 -27.97 4.85 5.98
N SER A 347 -26.92 4.37 6.65
CA SER A 347 -25.85 5.19 7.18
C SER A 347 -24.49 4.49 7.03
N GLU A 348 -23.66 5.01 6.13
CA GLU A 348 -22.30 4.51 5.90
C GLU A 348 -21.30 5.07 6.93
N ILE A 349 -21.10 4.38 8.05
CA ILE A 349 -20.15 4.77 9.10
C ILE A 349 -18.70 4.52 8.64
N LYS A 350 -17.97 5.56 8.21
CA LYS A 350 -16.51 5.45 8.01
C LYS A 350 -15.74 5.92 9.23
N SER A 351 -15.22 4.98 10.02
CA SER A 351 -14.26 5.28 11.09
C SER A 351 -12.84 5.03 10.59
N GLY A 352 -11.88 5.88 10.95
CA GLY A 352 -10.49 5.61 10.59
C GLY A 352 -9.46 6.10 11.61
N TYR A 353 -8.93 5.19 12.43
CA TYR A 353 -7.57 5.22 13.00
C TYR A 353 -7.12 3.80 13.43
N SER A 354 -5.80 3.60 13.55
CA SER A 354 -5.12 2.30 13.62
C SER A 354 -5.34 1.51 14.92
N ARG A 355 -5.77 0.25 14.75
CA ARG A 355 -5.86 -0.86 15.70
C ARG A 355 -6.66 -0.57 16.98
N ALA A 356 -7.71 0.26 16.88
CA ALA A 356 -8.60 0.52 18.00
C ALA A 356 -9.50 -0.70 18.28
N ARG A 357 -9.71 -1.01 19.56
CA ARG A 357 -10.59 -2.07 20.05
C ARG A 357 -11.45 -1.58 21.21
N PHE A 358 -12.46 -2.36 21.57
CA PHE A 358 -13.18 -2.16 22.82
C PHE A 358 -12.33 -2.61 24.01
N LEU A 359 -12.26 -1.79 25.05
CA LEU A 359 -11.53 -2.08 26.30
C LEU A 359 -12.28 -3.05 27.21
N LYS A 360 -13.60 -3.13 27.03
CA LYS A 360 -14.50 -4.03 27.76
C LYS A 360 -15.43 -4.74 26.77
N ASP A 361 -16.10 -5.77 27.25
CA ASP A 361 -17.21 -6.35 26.52
C ASP A 361 -18.29 -5.28 26.26
N MET A 362 -18.70 -5.17 25.00
CA MET A 362 -19.70 -4.22 24.51
C MET A 362 -20.98 -4.93 24.09
N SER A 363 -21.26 -6.07 24.72
CA SER A 363 -22.47 -6.86 24.50
C SER A 363 -23.77 -6.15 24.91
N ASP A 364 -23.67 -5.00 25.60
CA ASP A 364 -24.76 -4.13 26.02
C ASP A 364 -25.06 -2.99 25.02
N LEU A 365 -24.30 -2.86 23.93
CA LEU A 365 -24.59 -1.87 22.89
C LEU A 365 -26.03 -2.06 22.35
N PRO A 366 -26.78 -0.96 22.10
CA PRO A 366 -28.12 -1.06 21.55
C PRO A 366 -28.09 -1.66 20.14
N SER A 367 -29.13 -2.41 19.79
CA SER A 367 -29.35 -2.87 18.42
C SER A 367 -29.76 -1.70 17.53
N LEU A 368 -29.19 -1.64 16.33
CA LEU A 368 -29.41 -0.59 15.35
C LEU A 368 -30.19 -1.16 14.15
N PRO A 369 -31.53 -1.13 14.16
CA PRO A 369 -32.34 -1.57 13.02
C PRO A 369 -32.25 -0.60 11.85
N CYS A 370 -31.77 0.63 12.08
CA CYS A 370 -31.70 1.67 11.08
C CYS A 370 -30.61 1.43 10.02
N ILE A 371 -29.57 0.65 10.32
CA ILE A 371 -28.40 0.47 9.46
C ILE A 371 -28.59 -0.69 8.48
N GLU A 372 -28.79 -0.35 7.20
CA GLU A 372 -28.85 -1.33 6.09
C GLU A 372 -27.51 -1.52 5.37
N LYS A 373 -26.67 -0.48 5.31
CA LYS A 373 -25.35 -0.52 4.70
C LYS A 373 -24.29 -0.08 5.71
N LEU A 374 -23.25 -0.88 5.88
CA LEU A 374 -22.12 -0.57 6.75
C LEU A 374 -20.81 -0.77 5.98
N SER A 375 -19.94 0.25 5.98
CA SER A 375 -18.67 0.19 5.27
C SER A 375 -17.51 0.61 6.15
N PHE A 376 -16.53 -0.26 6.33
CA PHE A 376 -15.27 0.03 7.01
C PHE A 376 -14.20 0.31 5.93
N LEU A 377 -14.03 1.58 5.54
CA LEU A 377 -13.39 2.01 4.27
C LEU A 377 -11.99 2.64 4.40
N THR A 378 -11.32 2.43 5.52
CA THR A 378 -10.00 3.05 5.73
C THR A 378 -8.97 1.98 6.00
N ARG A 379 -7.78 2.14 5.40
CA ARG A 379 -6.49 1.50 5.76
C ARG A 379 -6.05 1.71 7.23
N ASN A 380 -6.95 2.22 8.06
CA ASN A 380 -6.81 2.53 9.46
C ASN A 380 -7.64 1.51 10.25
N GLN A 381 -7.00 0.39 10.58
CA GLN A 381 -7.64 -0.87 10.97
C GLN A 381 -8.36 -0.82 12.32
N ILE A 382 -9.68 -0.93 12.36
CA ILE A 382 -10.38 -1.34 13.59
C ILE A 382 -10.08 -2.82 13.82
N TRP A 383 -9.90 -3.24 15.09
CA TRP A 383 -9.71 -4.65 15.39
C TRP A 383 -10.90 -5.49 14.91
N THR A 384 -10.65 -6.61 14.24
CA THR A 384 -11.70 -7.47 13.66
C THR A 384 -12.77 -7.87 14.68
N GLY A 385 -12.37 -8.14 15.93
CA GLY A 385 -13.32 -8.43 17.01
C GLY A 385 -14.26 -7.25 17.36
N ALA A 386 -13.77 -6.00 17.29
CA ALA A 386 -14.61 -4.83 17.50
C ALA A 386 -15.59 -4.62 16.32
N MET A 387 -15.13 -4.85 15.08
CA MET A 387 -16.02 -4.84 13.91
C MET A 387 -17.11 -5.91 14.05
N GLN A 388 -16.76 -7.12 14.48
CA GLN A 388 -17.72 -8.19 14.75
C GLN A 388 -18.81 -7.72 15.72
N THR A 389 -18.43 -7.11 16.85
CA THR A 389 -19.41 -6.60 17.83
C THR A 389 -20.31 -5.53 17.21
N ILE A 390 -19.78 -4.62 16.38
CA ILE A 390 -20.58 -3.57 15.72
C ILE A 390 -21.58 -4.18 14.73
N ILE A 391 -21.11 -5.09 13.87
CA ILE A 391 -21.92 -5.76 12.83
C ILE A 391 -23.07 -6.54 13.47
N GLN A 392 -22.81 -7.27 14.57
CA GLN A 392 -23.83 -8.03 15.29
C GLN A 392 -24.98 -7.17 15.82
N ARG A 393 -24.76 -5.88 16.03
CA ARG A 393 -25.80 -4.94 16.47
C ARG A 393 -26.61 -4.35 15.32
N CYS A 394 -26.10 -4.41 14.10
CA CYS A 394 -26.76 -3.93 12.89
C CYS A 394 -27.69 -5.02 12.32
N ILE A 395 -28.83 -5.23 12.97
CA ILE A 395 -29.68 -6.41 12.75
C ILE A 395 -30.39 -6.46 11.38
N GLN A 396 -30.44 -5.34 10.64
CA GLN A 396 -31.05 -5.25 9.31
C GLN A 396 -30.03 -5.02 8.19
N ILE A 397 -28.74 -5.28 8.45
CA ILE A 397 -27.70 -5.07 7.45
C ILE A 397 -27.94 -5.92 6.19
N VAL A 398 -27.89 -5.27 5.03
CA VAL A 398 -28.05 -5.83 3.69
C VAL A 398 -26.76 -5.72 2.88
N GLU A 399 -25.96 -4.68 3.11
CA GLU A 399 -24.68 -4.46 2.44
C GLU A 399 -23.56 -4.22 3.46
N LEU A 400 -22.47 -4.96 3.31
CA LEU A 400 -21.31 -4.88 4.17
C LEU A 400 -20.05 -4.76 3.31
N GLU A 401 -19.27 -3.72 3.59
CA GLU A 401 -17.98 -3.49 2.96
C GLU A 401 -16.88 -3.47 4.03
N LEU A 402 -15.90 -4.35 3.88
CA LEU A 402 -14.81 -4.59 4.82
C LEU A 402 -13.48 -4.36 4.12
N ASP A 403 -12.83 -3.23 4.39
CA ASP A 403 -11.43 -3.02 4.04
C ASP A 403 -10.54 -3.37 5.24
N LEU A 404 -9.98 -4.59 5.19
CA LEU A 404 -9.04 -5.12 6.18
C LEU A 404 -7.62 -5.22 5.61
N GLU A 405 -7.31 -4.50 4.53
CA GLU A 405 -5.97 -4.46 3.95
C GLU A 405 -4.97 -3.94 4.99
N GLU A 406 -4.05 -4.83 5.38
CA GLU A 406 -2.98 -4.52 6.32
C GLU A 406 -1.74 -5.28 5.90
N PHE A 407 -0.69 -4.53 5.55
CA PHE A 407 0.60 -5.15 5.39
C PHE A 407 1.11 -5.64 6.76
N VAL A 408 1.18 -6.96 6.92
CA VAL A 408 1.80 -7.62 8.06
C VAL A 408 3.07 -8.29 7.56
N ARG A 409 4.17 -8.10 8.28
CA ARG A 409 5.40 -8.79 7.90
C ARG A 409 5.23 -10.31 8.01
N PRO A 410 5.69 -11.09 7.03
CA PRO A 410 5.56 -12.55 7.00
C PRO A 410 6.13 -13.28 8.23
N ASP A 411 7.14 -12.71 8.88
CA ASP A 411 7.74 -13.25 10.11
C ASP A 411 6.90 -13.04 11.38
N HIS A 412 5.75 -12.37 11.27
CA HIS A 412 4.73 -12.26 12.31
C HIS A 412 3.60 -13.30 12.11
N LEU A 413 3.97 -14.54 11.78
CA LEU A 413 3.03 -15.61 11.43
C LEU A 413 1.91 -15.82 12.46
N GLU A 414 2.23 -15.87 13.76
CA GLU A 414 1.23 -16.02 14.83
C GLU A 414 0.17 -14.90 14.82
N TYR A 415 0.60 -13.68 14.50
CA TYR A 415 -0.31 -12.54 14.40
C TYR A 415 -1.20 -12.65 13.14
N ILE A 416 -0.64 -13.08 12.01
CA ILE A 416 -1.41 -13.36 10.78
C ILE A 416 -2.46 -14.44 11.05
N GLN A 417 -2.08 -15.54 11.71
CA GLN A 417 -2.99 -16.62 12.11
C GLN A 417 -4.09 -16.11 13.04
N ALA A 418 -3.75 -15.31 14.06
CA ALA A 418 -4.74 -14.74 14.99
C ALA A 418 -5.74 -13.81 14.28
N ARG A 419 -5.29 -13.01 13.30
CA ARG A 419 -6.18 -12.18 12.47
C ARG A 419 -7.13 -13.04 11.65
N ARG A 420 -6.62 -14.12 11.05
CA ARG A 420 -7.41 -15.05 10.25
C ARG A 420 -8.50 -15.73 11.08
N GLU A 421 -8.18 -16.13 12.31
CA GLU A 421 -9.16 -16.67 13.25
C GLU A 421 -10.23 -15.63 13.63
N ALA A 422 -9.82 -14.39 13.88
CA ALA A 422 -10.76 -13.30 14.15
C ALA A 422 -11.67 -13.00 12.95
N LEU A 423 -11.15 -13.07 11.73
CA LEU A 423 -11.94 -12.94 10.49
C LEU A 423 -12.94 -14.08 10.35
N SER A 424 -12.51 -15.32 10.63
CA SER A 424 -13.39 -16.49 10.66
C SER A 424 -14.58 -16.26 11.60
N SER A 425 -14.31 -15.83 12.84
CA SER A 425 -15.35 -15.51 13.83
C SER A 425 -16.29 -14.39 13.34
N LEU A 426 -15.74 -13.32 12.77
CA LEU A 426 -16.54 -12.22 12.22
C LEU A 426 -17.49 -12.73 11.14
N VAL A 427 -16.97 -13.40 10.10
CA VAL A 427 -17.76 -13.91 8.97
C VAL A 427 -18.83 -14.89 9.44
N GLY A 428 -18.49 -15.77 10.39
CA GLY A 428 -19.43 -16.73 10.98
C GLY A 428 -20.58 -16.09 11.77
N SER A 429 -20.46 -14.80 12.12
CA SER A 429 -21.46 -14.08 12.91
C SER A 429 -22.25 -13.03 12.13
N ILE A 430 -21.97 -12.85 10.84
CA ILE A 430 -22.69 -11.91 9.98
C ILE A 430 -24.18 -12.30 9.90
N PRO A 431 -25.12 -11.34 10.06
CA PRO A 431 -26.55 -11.60 9.94
C PRO A 431 -26.96 -12.17 8.58
N LYS A 432 -27.91 -13.12 8.58
CA LYS A 432 -28.46 -13.73 7.35
C LYS A 432 -29.27 -12.76 6.47
N SER A 433 -29.53 -11.55 6.94
CA SER A 433 -30.11 -10.46 6.14
C SER A 433 -29.16 -9.96 5.06
N LEU A 434 -27.84 -10.19 5.21
CA LEU A 434 -26.84 -9.70 4.28
C LEU A 434 -27.06 -10.24 2.87
N ARG A 435 -26.95 -9.36 1.87
CA ARG A 435 -27.06 -9.66 0.44
C ARG A 435 -25.81 -9.26 -0.33
N VAL A 436 -25.08 -8.25 0.11
CA VAL A 436 -23.87 -7.78 -0.56
C VAL A 436 -22.71 -7.82 0.43
N LEU A 437 -21.67 -8.57 0.09
CA LEU A 437 -20.38 -8.56 0.80
C LEU A 437 -19.28 -8.09 -0.15
N LEU A 438 -18.64 -7.00 0.20
CA LEU A 438 -17.40 -6.52 -0.41
C LEU A 438 -16.29 -6.64 0.62
N TYR A 439 -15.25 -7.41 0.33
CA TYR A 439 -14.14 -7.63 1.24
C TYR A 439 -12.82 -7.39 0.53
N GLN A 440 -11.97 -6.55 1.13
CA GLN A 440 -10.58 -6.31 0.73
C GLN A 440 -9.69 -6.83 1.86
N GLY A 441 -8.86 -7.82 1.54
CA GLY A 441 -7.96 -8.47 2.49
C GLY A 441 -6.49 -8.08 2.29
N HIS A 442 -5.63 -8.93 2.83
CA HIS A 442 -4.21 -8.95 2.54
C HIS A 442 -3.85 -10.33 1.99
N ASP A 443 -2.82 -10.39 1.15
CA ASP A 443 -2.42 -11.57 0.41
C ASP A 443 -1.67 -12.60 1.26
N ASP A 444 -1.33 -12.31 2.52
CA ASP A 444 -0.57 -13.21 3.41
C ASP A 444 0.72 -13.77 2.75
N ALA A 445 1.38 -12.96 1.90
CA ALA A 445 2.54 -13.38 1.12
C ALA A 445 3.77 -13.73 1.98
N PRO A 446 4.68 -14.60 1.51
CA PRO A 446 6.04 -14.67 2.03
C PRO A 446 6.85 -13.41 1.66
N TRP A 447 8.04 -13.25 2.24
CA TRP A 447 8.90 -12.07 1.95
C TRP A 447 9.34 -11.99 0.50
N LYS A 448 9.57 -13.13 -0.12
CA LYS A 448 9.94 -13.29 -1.52
C LYS A 448 9.12 -14.45 -2.10
N PRO A 449 8.68 -14.39 -3.36
CA PRO A 449 7.91 -15.47 -3.98
C PRO A 449 8.61 -16.84 -3.94
N ALA A 450 9.95 -16.87 -3.97
CA ALA A 450 10.76 -18.09 -3.89
C ALA A 450 10.78 -18.76 -2.51
N MET A 451 10.36 -18.07 -1.45
CA MET A 451 10.28 -18.65 -0.11
C MET A 451 9.02 -19.49 0.05
N SER A 452 9.08 -20.47 0.95
CA SER A 452 7.91 -21.27 1.33
C SER A 452 6.72 -20.37 1.74
N PRO A 453 5.52 -20.62 1.21
CA PRO A 453 4.31 -19.91 1.63
C PRO A 453 4.06 -20.04 3.14
N LEU A 454 3.37 -19.05 3.69
CA LEU A 454 3.01 -19.04 5.11
C LEU A 454 1.88 -20.05 5.38
N ASN A 455 2.07 -20.90 6.40
CA ASN A 455 0.96 -21.71 6.93
C ASN A 455 0.10 -20.86 7.87
N VAL A 456 -0.94 -20.23 7.31
CA VAL A 456 -1.85 -19.34 8.06
C VAL A 456 -3.01 -20.08 8.73
N ILE A 457 -3.11 -21.41 8.58
CA ILE A 457 -4.12 -22.26 9.22
C ILE A 457 -3.45 -23.46 9.93
N PRO A 458 -2.74 -23.23 11.06
CA PRO A 458 -1.98 -24.28 11.74
C PRO A 458 -2.84 -25.42 12.28
N SER A 459 -4.14 -25.21 12.48
CA SER A 459 -5.11 -26.24 12.87
C SER A 459 -5.45 -27.23 11.76
N GLY A 460 -5.09 -26.93 10.51
CA GLY A 460 -5.52 -27.66 9.30
C GLY A 460 -6.98 -27.40 8.91
N VAL A 461 -7.72 -26.58 9.66
CA VAL A 461 -9.13 -26.29 9.39
C VAL A 461 -9.26 -24.87 8.84
N ASP A 462 -9.62 -24.75 7.57
CA ASP A 462 -9.88 -23.44 6.93
C ASP A 462 -11.30 -22.94 7.23
N SER A 463 -11.48 -22.42 8.45
CA SER A 463 -12.75 -21.90 8.93
C SER A 463 -13.21 -20.66 8.16
N VAL A 464 -12.28 -19.82 7.68
CA VAL A 464 -12.62 -18.64 6.84
C VAL A 464 -13.29 -19.08 5.54
N SER A 465 -12.67 -20.00 4.79
CA SER A 465 -13.23 -20.57 3.56
C SER A 465 -14.59 -21.24 3.80
N SER A 466 -14.73 -21.96 4.91
CA SER A 466 -15.97 -22.65 5.27
C SER A 466 -17.10 -21.66 5.63
N ASN A 467 -16.79 -20.61 6.39
CA ASN A 467 -17.76 -19.58 6.78
C ASN A 467 -18.17 -18.72 5.58
N LEU A 468 -17.23 -18.34 4.70
CA LEU A 468 -17.54 -17.65 3.44
C LEU A 468 -18.43 -18.51 2.53
N ARG A 469 -18.16 -19.82 2.43
CA ARG A 469 -19.04 -20.74 1.70
C ARG A 469 -20.45 -20.74 2.29
N GLY A 470 -20.57 -20.83 3.61
CA GLY A 470 -21.87 -20.77 4.30
C GLY A 470 -22.62 -19.46 4.05
N LEU A 471 -21.91 -18.32 4.14
CA LEU A 471 -22.48 -17.00 3.92
C LEU A 471 -22.95 -16.82 2.47
N SER A 472 -22.22 -17.35 1.49
CA SER A 472 -22.53 -17.24 0.05
C SER A 472 -23.92 -17.76 -0.35
N ILE A 473 -24.55 -18.61 0.48
CA ILE A 473 -25.90 -19.15 0.27
C ILE A 473 -26.97 -18.05 0.25
N HIS A 474 -26.75 -16.97 1.00
CA HIS A 474 -27.71 -15.90 1.21
C HIS A 474 -27.37 -14.61 0.46
N LEU A 475 -26.20 -14.55 -0.18
CA LEU A 475 -25.72 -13.36 -0.88
C LEU A 475 -26.30 -13.26 -2.31
N GLN A 476 -26.45 -12.02 -2.75
CA GLN A 476 -26.64 -11.60 -4.14
C GLN A 476 -25.31 -11.21 -4.78
N GLN A 477 -24.39 -10.62 -4.01
CA GLN A 477 -23.07 -10.23 -4.47
C GLN A 477 -22.01 -10.63 -3.46
N LEU A 478 -20.97 -11.31 -3.94
CA LEU A 478 -19.76 -11.63 -3.20
C LEU A 478 -18.56 -11.10 -3.97
N LYS A 479 -17.87 -10.12 -3.41
CA LYS A 479 -16.59 -9.62 -3.92
C LYS A 479 -15.51 -9.84 -2.86
N LEU A 480 -14.46 -10.59 -3.22
CA LEU A 480 -13.27 -10.80 -2.40
C LEU A 480 -12.07 -10.25 -3.16
N VAL A 481 -11.28 -9.38 -2.54
CA VAL A 481 -10.07 -8.79 -3.12
C VAL A 481 -8.88 -9.12 -2.24
N ASN A 482 -7.74 -9.51 -2.83
CA ASN A 482 -6.48 -9.80 -2.12
C ASN A 482 -6.70 -10.74 -0.91
N THR A 483 -7.37 -11.87 -1.15
CA THR A 483 -7.82 -12.76 -0.08
C THR A 483 -7.24 -14.16 -0.24
N THR A 484 -6.43 -14.60 0.73
CA THR A 484 -5.91 -15.97 0.79
C THR A 484 -7.00 -16.96 1.22
N ILE A 485 -7.51 -17.77 0.28
CA ILE A 485 -8.56 -18.78 0.48
C ILE A 485 -8.24 -20.05 -0.30
N ALA A 486 -8.85 -21.16 0.09
CA ALA A 486 -8.77 -22.38 -0.70
C ALA A 486 -9.42 -22.18 -2.09
N TYR A 487 -8.74 -22.59 -3.17
CA TYR A 487 -9.27 -22.45 -4.53
C TYR A 487 -10.61 -23.19 -4.76
N ASP A 488 -10.90 -24.21 -3.95
CA ASP A 488 -12.15 -24.97 -4.02
C ASP A 488 -13.17 -24.59 -2.94
N PHE A 489 -13.03 -23.42 -2.29
CA PHE A 489 -13.86 -23.09 -1.13
C PHE A 489 -15.37 -23.11 -1.39
N LEU A 490 -15.83 -22.75 -2.61
CA LEU A 490 -17.25 -22.74 -2.98
C LEU A 490 -17.81 -24.15 -3.18
N CYS A 491 -17.03 -25.07 -3.75
CA CYS A 491 -17.38 -26.47 -3.95
C CYS A 491 -16.15 -27.32 -3.64
N PRO A 492 -15.94 -27.72 -2.37
CA PRO A 492 -14.77 -28.51 -1.98
C PRO A 492 -14.64 -29.78 -2.82
N LEU A 493 -13.41 -30.03 -3.28
CA LEU A 493 -13.07 -31.17 -4.12
C LEU A 493 -12.26 -32.19 -3.30
N ASP A 494 -12.27 -33.45 -3.74
CA ASP A 494 -11.35 -34.47 -3.25
C ASP A 494 -9.98 -34.38 -3.95
N GLU A 495 -9.07 -35.30 -3.62
CA GLU A 495 -7.73 -35.37 -4.22
C GLU A 495 -7.76 -35.59 -5.74
N LYS A 496 -8.82 -36.19 -6.28
CA LYS A 496 -9.00 -36.43 -7.72
C LYS A 496 -9.66 -35.25 -8.44
N GLY A 497 -9.97 -34.18 -7.72
CA GLY A 497 -10.67 -33.02 -8.24
C GLY A 497 -12.17 -33.26 -8.45
N GLN A 498 -12.78 -34.24 -7.78
CA GLN A 498 -14.22 -34.47 -7.82
C GLN A 498 -14.94 -33.74 -6.67
N PRO A 499 -16.14 -33.17 -6.89
CA PRO A 499 -16.91 -32.56 -5.81
C PRO A 499 -17.21 -33.53 -4.67
N LYS A 500 -16.93 -33.12 -3.43
CA LYS A 500 -17.37 -33.86 -2.25
C LYS A 500 -18.92 -33.90 -2.21
N PRO A 501 -19.55 -35.01 -1.77
CA PRO A 501 -21.01 -35.15 -1.82
C PRO A 501 -21.79 -34.02 -1.14
N ALA A 502 -21.30 -33.49 -0.01
CA ALA A 502 -21.93 -32.36 0.69
C ALA A 502 -21.87 -31.05 -0.11
N SER A 503 -20.85 -30.85 -0.96
CA SER A 503 -20.71 -29.67 -1.81
C SER A 503 -21.83 -29.60 -2.86
N LEU A 504 -22.26 -30.76 -3.34
CA LEU A 504 -23.37 -30.92 -4.29
C LEU A 504 -24.76 -30.87 -3.63
N GLN A 505 -24.88 -30.42 -2.38
CA GLN A 505 -26.19 -30.16 -1.77
C GLN A 505 -26.42 -28.66 -1.54
N LEU A 506 -25.39 -27.83 -1.79
CA LEU A 506 -25.42 -26.42 -1.47
C LEU A 506 -25.94 -25.57 -2.64
N ASN A 507 -27.15 -25.04 -2.48
CA ASN A 507 -27.77 -24.15 -3.48
C ASN A 507 -27.58 -22.68 -3.10
N ARG A 508 -27.37 -21.82 -4.09
CA ARG A 508 -27.18 -20.37 -3.93
C ARG A 508 -28.20 -19.62 -4.79
N PRO A 509 -29.48 -19.63 -4.38
CA PRO A 509 -30.58 -19.20 -5.24
C PRO A 509 -30.57 -17.69 -5.56
N TYR A 510 -29.80 -16.90 -4.81
CA TYR A 510 -29.80 -15.44 -4.90
C TYR A 510 -28.56 -14.85 -5.55
N LEU A 511 -27.45 -15.61 -5.69
CA LEU A 511 -26.17 -15.04 -6.11
C LEU A 511 -26.21 -14.63 -7.59
N GLU A 512 -25.94 -13.35 -7.84
CA GLU A 512 -25.94 -12.73 -9.17
C GLU A 512 -24.52 -12.33 -9.63
N VAL A 513 -23.67 -11.93 -8.67
CA VAL A 513 -22.31 -11.44 -8.94
C VAL A 513 -21.32 -12.15 -8.01
N LEU A 514 -20.29 -12.76 -8.61
CA LEU A 514 -19.15 -13.35 -7.91
C LEU A 514 -17.86 -12.77 -8.49
N GLU A 515 -17.13 -12.02 -7.67
CA GLU A 515 -15.86 -11.40 -8.05
C GLU A 515 -14.77 -11.81 -7.07
N LEU A 516 -13.70 -12.41 -7.58
CA LEU A 516 -12.51 -12.74 -6.81
C LEU A 516 -11.32 -12.05 -7.49
N GLU A 517 -10.82 -10.97 -6.92
CA GLU A 517 -9.78 -10.13 -7.53
C GLU A 517 -8.48 -10.24 -6.75
N GLY A 518 -7.35 -10.28 -7.45
CA GLY A 518 -6.04 -10.41 -6.80
C GLY A 518 -5.93 -11.63 -5.88
N ILE A 519 -6.53 -12.77 -6.26
CA ILE A 519 -6.38 -13.98 -5.44
C ILE A 519 -4.90 -14.33 -5.41
N PRO A 520 -4.29 -14.47 -4.22
CA PRO A 520 -2.89 -14.78 -4.13
C PRO A 520 -2.57 -16.14 -4.73
N PRO A 521 -1.34 -16.34 -5.23
CA PRO A 521 -0.96 -17.58 -5.86
C PRO A 521 -0.90 -18.77 -4.88
N TRP A 522 -0.89 -18.55 -3.56
CA TRP A 522 -0.66 -19.57 -2.55
C TRP A 522 -1.90 -19.97 -1.74
N LEU A 523 -1.90 -21.21 -1.27
CA LEU A 523 -2.95 -21.77 -0.44
C LEU A 523 -2.69 -21.49 1.05
N PRO A 524 -3.74 -21.47 1.88
CA PRO A 524 -3.61 -21.17 3.31
C PRO A 524 -2.70 -22.14 4.11
N SER A 525 -2.56 -23.41 3.71
CA SER A 525 -1.82 -24.45 4.44
C SER A 525 -0.72 -25.15 3.66
N GLU A 526 -0.71 -25.07 2.33
CA GLU A 526 0.12 -25.91 1.48
C GLU A 526 1.01 -25.09 0.56
N PRO A 527 2.28 -25.51 0.36
CA PRO A 527 3.12 -24.94 -0.66
C PRO A 527 2.52 -25.23 -2.04
N THR A 528 2.22 -24.18 -2.79
CA THR A 528 1.55 -24.24 -4.09
C THR A 528 2.51 -24.26 -5.29
N TYR A 529 3.82 -24.25 -5.02
CA TYR A 529 4.85 -24.01 -6.02
C TYR A 529 6.01 -24.96 -5.83
N HIS A 530 6.63 -25.34 -6.95
CA HIS A 530 7.94 -25.97 -6.98
C HIS A 530 8.83 -25.08 -7.83
N ASN A 531 9.99 -24.70 -7.31
CA ASN A 531 10.99 -23.99 -8.10
C ASN A 531 11.57 -24.94 -9.16
N THR A 532 12.19 -24.39 -10.22
CA THR A 532 12.97 -25.22 -11.14
C THR A 532 14.09 -25.92 -10.38
N PRO A 533 14.60 -27.09 -10.83
CA PRO A 533 15.72 -27.74 -10.17
C PRO A 533 16.94 -26.82 -9.99
N GLU A 534 17.19 -25.95 -10.98
CA GLU A 534 18.24 -24.93 -10.96
C GLU A 534 17.97 -23.87 -9.87
N ASP A 535 16.81 -23.22 -9.90
CA ASP A 535 16.44 -22.20 -8.90
C ASP A 535 16.41 -22.81 -7.49
N GLN A 536 15.92 -24.05 -7.35
CA GLN A 536 15.86 -24.73 -6.06
C GLN A 536 17.26 -25.01 -5.52
N SER A 537 18.21 -25.39 -6.37
CA SER A 537 19.61 -25.58 -5.96
C SER A 537 20.22 -24.27 -5.45
N GLU A 538 19.97 -23.16 -6.13
CA GLU A 538 20.49 -21.85 -5.72
C GLU A 538 19.79 -21.33 -4.46
N ILE A 539 18.50 -21.63 -4.29
CA ILE A 539 17.74 -21.36 -3.07
C ILE A 539 18.28 -22.19 -1.88
N ASP A 540 18.59 -23.47 -2.10
CA ASP A 540 19.12 -24.38 -1.07
C ASP A 540 20.53 -23.96 -0.61
N GLU A 541 21.28 -23.24 -1.44
CA GLU A 541 22.58 -22.64 -1.10
C GLU A 541 22.47 -21.36 -0.24
N ILE A 542 21.26 -20.82 -0.03
CA ILE A 542 21.05 -19.61 0.80
C ILE A 542 21.26 -19.94 2.28
N GLU A 543 22.42 -19.58 2.82
CA GLU A 543 22.71 -19.72 4.25
C GLU A 543 21.94 -18.71 5.13
N ASN A 544 21.68 -17.50 4.62
CA ASN A 544 21.04 -16.42 5.37
C ASN A 544 19.97 -15.67 4.56
N TRP A 545 18.71 -16.07 4.75
CA TRP A 545 17.57 -15.39 4.14
C TRP A 545 17.43 -13.91 4.54
N GLU A 546 17.97 -13.47 5.69
CA GLU A 546 17.90 -12.05 6.06
C GLU A 546 18.62 -11.15 5.05
N ASP A 547 19.78 -11.59 4.55
CA ASP A 547 20.58 -10.85 3.58
C ASP A 547 19.85 -10.80 2.21
N VAL A 548 19.23 -11.90 1.81
CA VAL A 548 18.46 -12.02 0.55
C VAL A 548 17.15 -11.22 0.59
N VAL A 549 16.47 -11.20 1.74
CA VAL A 549 15.27 -10.37 1.94
C VAL A 549 15.61 -8.87 1.85
N CYS A 550 16.83 -8.48 2.26
CA CYS A 550 17.31 -7.10 2.18
C CYS A 550 17.85 -6.69 0.79
N ASP A 551 18.18 -7.65 -0.06
CA ASP A 551 18.63 -7.42 -1.44
C ASP A 551 17.43 -7.41 -2.40
N VAL A 552 17.13 -6.23 -2.96
CA VAL A 552 15.98 -6.02 -3.85
C VAL A 552 16.31 -6.43 -5.30
N GLU A 553 17.59 -6.53 -5.66
CA GLU A 553 18.08 -6.89 -6.99
C GLU A 553 18.41 -8.39 -7.10
N ALA A 554 18.70 -9.05 -5.98
CA ALA A 554 18.64 -10.51 -5.87
C ALA A 554 17.18 -10.98 -6.01
N GLY A 555 16.77 -11.14 -7.26
CA GLY A 555 15.48 -11.64 -7.66
C GLY A 555 15.61 -13.05 -8.21
N TRP A 556 15.25 -14.05 -7.42
CA TRP A 556 14.63 -15.24 -7.99
C TRP A 556 13.31 -14.81 -8.61
N GLY A 557 12.99 -15.30 -9.80
CA GLY A 557 11.71 -15.05 -10.43
C GLY A 557 10.55 -15.44 -9.52
N TRP A 558 9.34 -15.03 -9.89
CA TRP A 558 8.15 -15.70 -9.35
C TRP A 558 8.33 -17.21 -9.55
N PRO A 559 8.07 -18.05 -8.54
CA PRO A 559 8.29 -19.48 -8.67
C PRO A 559 7.60 -19.98 -9.93
N GLU A 560 8.32 -20.72 -10.76
CA GLU A 560 7.75 -21.27 -11.97
C GLU A 560 6.67 -22.28 -11.58
N LEU A 561 5.44 -22.00 -12.03
CA LEU A 561 4.28 -22.92 -12.07
C LEU A 561 3.43 -22.98 -10.79
N PRO A 562 2.23 -22.34 -10.77
CA PRO A 562 1.08 -23.06 -10.27
C PRO A 562 0.96 -24.28 -11.19
N THR A 563 0.90 -25.48 -10.62
CA THR A 563 0.49 -26.64 -11.40
C THR A 563 -0.81 -26.26 -12.12
N GLN A 564 -0.94 -26.56 -13.42
CA GLN A 564 -2.20 -26.32 -14.15
C GLN A 564 -3.40 -26.88 -13.35
N GLU A 565 -3.15 -27.89 -12.52
CA GLU A 565 -4.07 -28.45 -11.54
C GLU A 565 -4.69 -27.40 -10.60
N HIS A 566 -3.98 -26.39 -10.11
CA HIS A 566 -4.60 -25.34 -9.28
C HIS A 566 -5.67 -24.57 -10.03
N PHE A 567 -5.39 -24.19 -11.28
CA PHE A 567 -6.39 -23.58 -12.16
C PHE A 567 -7.51 -24.56 -12.49
N HIS A 568 -7.20 -25.83 -12.79
CA HIS A 568 -8.24 -26.85 -13.01
C HIS A 568 -9.14 -26.99 -11.78
N ARG A 569 -8.60 -27.11 -10.57
CA ARG A 569 -9.37 -27.25 -9.32
C ARG A 569 -10.25 -26.03 -9.05
N LEU A 570 -9.71 -24.82 -9.22
CA LEU A 570 -10.47 -23.59 -9.12
C LEU A 570 -11.65 -23.58 -10.10
N LEU A 571 -11.39 -23.86 -11.38
CA LEU A 571 -12.42 -23.86 -12.42
C LEU A 571 -13.42 -25.01 -12.27
N ILE A 572 -13.00 -26.19 -11.81
CA ILE A 572 -13.90 -27.33 -11.53
C ILE A 572 -14.82 -26.97 -10.36
N SER A 573 -14.25 -26.48 -9.25
CA SER A 573 -15.02 -26.08 -8.08
C SER A 573 -16.03 -24.99 -8.44
N LEU A 574 -15.58 -23.98 -9.19
CA LEU A 574 -16.44 -22.91 -9.65
C LEU A 574 -17.53 -23.42 -10.59
N GLY A 575 -17.22 -24.26 -11.59
CA GLY A 575 -18.21 -24.82 -12.52
C GLY A 575 -19.33 -25.54 -11.79
N TYR A 576 -18.98 -26.46 -10.88
CA TYR A 576 -19.99 -27.17 -10.07
C TYR A 576 -20.75 -26.28 -9.08
N ALA A 577 -20.11 -25.27 -8.49
CA ALA A 577 -20.79 -24.32 -7.62
C ALA A 577 -21.80 -23.46 -8.39
N THR A 578 -21.40 -22.99 -9.56
CA THR A 578 -22.15 -22.01 -10.38
C THR A 578 -23.35 -22.64 -11.11
N GLN A 579 -23.32 -23.95 -11.40
CA GLN A 579 -24.51 -24.72 -11.79
C GLN A 579 -25.70 -24.55 -10.82
N ARG A 580 -25.42 -24.21 -9.56
CA ARG A 580 -26.42 -24.03 -8.49
C ARG A 580 -26.69 -22.57 -8.15
N MET A 581 -26.33 -21.66 -9.07
CA MET A 581 -26.54 -20.22 -8.99
C MET A 581 -27.43 -19.76 -10.16
N PRO A 582 -28.75 -20.01 -10.12
CA PRO A 582 -29.64 -19.79 -11.27
C PRO A 582 -29.79 -18.31 -11.68
N ARG A 583 -29.39 -17.36 -10.82
CA ARG A 583 -29.45 -15.92 -11.08
C ARG A 583 -28.10 -15.31 -11.45
N LEU A 584 -27.07 -16.13 -11.63
CA LEU A 584 -25.71 -15.66 -11.88
C LEU A 584 -25.61 -14.92 -13.22
N LYS A 585 -25.19 -13.66 -13.16
CA LYS A 585 -25.00 -12.77 -14.30
C LYS A 585 -23.54 -12.58 -14.65
N ASN A 586 -22.68 -12.49 -13.63
CA ASN A 586 -21.27 -12.19 -13.79
C ASN A 586 -20.42 -13.06 -12.86
N VAL A 587 -19.36 -13.63 -13.41
CA VAL A 587 -18.24 -14.17 -12.63
C VAL A 587 -16.97 -13.53 -13.15
N LYS A 588 -16.16 -12.97 -12.25
CA LYS A 588 -14.80 -12.51 -12.55
C LYS A 588 -13.85 -13.12 -11.54
N ILE A 589 -12.80 -13.77 -12.02
CA ILE A 589 -11.71 -14.24 -11.20
C ILE A 589 -10.40 -13.72 -11.77
N GLU A 590 -9.55 -13.19 -10.91
CA GLU A 590 -8.20 -12.75 -11.21
C GLU A 590 -7.27 -13.36 -10.16
N VAL A 591 -6.35 -14.21 -10.61
CA VAL A 591 -5.32 -14.82 -9.76
C VAL A 591 -4.00 -14.13 -10.04
N GLU A 592 -3.47 -13.44 -9.03
CA GLU A 592 -2.13 -12.88 -9.07
C GLU A 592 -1.13 -14.04 -9.11
N SER A 593 -0.44 -14.18 -10.24
CA SER A 593 0.60 -15.18 -10.44
C SER A 593 1.51 -14.70 -11.55
N HIS A 594 2.64 -15.37 -11.76
CA HIS A 594 3.54 -15.06 -12.88
C HIS A 594 2.85 -15.14 -14.25
N ARG A 595 1.74 -15.88 -14.36
CA ARG A 595 0.97 -16.00 -15.60
C ARG A 595 -0.19 -15.01 -15.71
N GLN A 596 -0.52 -14.27 -14.65
CA GLN A 596 -1.74 -13.46 -14.52
C GLN A 596 -2.97 -14.15 -15.12
N PHE A 597 -3.64 -14.97 -14.34
CA PHE A 597 -4.79 -15.72 -14.84
C PHE A 597 -6.09 -14.94 -14.58
N THR A 598 -6.80 -14.60 -15.65
CA THR A 598 -8.14 -14.02 -15.57
C THR A 598 -9.15 -14.99 -16.13
N PHE A 599 -10.27 -15.19 -15.43
CA PHE A 599 -11.41 -15.98 -15.89
C PHE A 599 -12.68 -15.16 -15.75
N CYS A 600 -13.53 -15.17 -16.77
CA CYS A 600 -14.77 -14.42 -16.79
C CYS A 600 -15.91 -15.27 -17.36
N LEU A 601 -17.06 -15.25 -16.70
CA LEU A 601 -18.34 -15.66 -17.26
C LEU A 601 -19.18 -14.41 -17.48
N GLN A 602 -19.63 -14.21 -18.73
CA GLN A 602 -20.58 -13.18 -19.10
C GLN A 602 -21.87 -13.85 -19.56
N ASN A 603 -22.93 -13.72 -18.77
CA ASN A 603 -24.27 -14.24 -19.09
C ASN A 603 -25.12 -13.09 -19.65
N MET A 604 -25.08 -12.90 -20.97
CA MET A 604 -25.87 -11.91 -21.69
C MET A 604 -27.15 -12.54 -22.25
N ALA A 605 -28.15 -11.73 -22.59
CA ALA A 605 -29.47 -12.22 -23.02
C ALA A 605 -29.43 -13.05 -24.33
N ASP A 606 -28.41 -12.85 -25.16
CA ASP A 606 -28.20 -13.48 -26.46
C ASP A 606 -27.13 -14.59 -26.44
N GLN A 607 -26.17 -14.51 -25.51
CA GLN A 607 -25.06 -15.44 -25.46
C GLN A 607 -24.45 -15.55 -24.05
N ILE A 608 -24.09 -16.77 -23.65
CA ILE A 608 -23.27 -17.03 -22.46
C ILE A 608 -21.86 -17.36 -22.92
N ILE A 609 -20.89 -16.55 -22.52
CA ILE A 609 -19.49 -16.70 -22.92
C ILE A 609 -18.62 -16.92 -21.69
N LEU A 610 -17.84 -18.00 -21.72
CA LEU A 610 -16.69 -18.17 -20.85
C LEU A 610 -15.44 -17.66 -21.56
N LYS A 611 -14.66 -16.84 -20.87
CA LYS A 611 -13.39 -16.29 -21.36
C LYS A 611 -12.33 -16.52 -20.30
N TRP A 612 -11.12 -16.86 -20.72
CA TRP A 612 -9.96 -16.81 -19.85
C TRP A 612 -8.74 -16.28 -20.58
N GLU A 613 -7.88 -15.61 -19.83
CA GLU A 613 -6.64 -15.00 -20.29
C GLU A 613 -5.50 -15.42 -19.36
N CYS A 614 -4.35 -15.78 -19.94
CA CYS A 614 -3.19 -16.27 -19.22
C CYS A 614 -1.93 -16.06 -20.08
N PHE A 615 -0.91 -15.36 -19.58
CA PHE A 615 0.35 -15.08 -20.29
C PHE A 615 1.08 -16.32 -20.82
N TYR A 616 0.73 -17.50 -20.32
CA TYR A 616 1.12 -18.77 -20.92
C TYR A 616 -0.15 -19.56 -21.25
N PRO A 617 -0.30 -20.07 -22.49
CA PRO A 617 -1.53 -20.74 -22.92
C PRO A 617 -1.99 -21.82 -21.94
N TYR A 618 -3.09 -21.54 -21.24
CA TYR A 618 -3.76 -22.50 -20.38
C TYR A 618 -4.70 -23.36 -21.21
N ARG A 619 -4.59 -24.68 -21.06
CA ARG A 619 -5.48 -25.66 -21.68
C ARG A 619 -6.35 -26.30 -20.60
N SER A 620 -7.66 -26.09 -20.70
CA SER A 620 -8.64 -26.80 -19.90
C SER A 620 -8.60 -28.30 -20.19
N ASP A 621 -8.82 -29.12 -19.17
CA ASP A 621 -8.95 -30.57 -19.32
C ASP A 621 -10.42 -31.00 -19.37
N SER A 622 -10.65 -32.31 -19.50
CA SER A 622 -12.00 -32.87 -19.56
C SER A 622 -12.78 -32.69 -18.26
N ARG A 623 -12.13 -32.50 -17.11
CA ARG A 623 -12.80 -32.25 -15.82
C ARG A 623 -13.39 -30.84 -15.78
N VAL A 624 -12.64 -29.84 -16.24
CA VAL A 624 -13.14 -28.47 -16.41
C VAL A 624 -14.28 -28.43 -17.42
N ALA A 625 -14.09 -29.05 -18.59
CA ALA A 625 -15.12 -29.11 -19.64
C ALA A 625 -16.44 -29.71 -19.11
N LYS A 626 -16.36 -30.81 -18.34
CA LYS A 626 -17.51 -31.43 -17.67
C LYS A 626 -18.17 -30.52 -16.64
N ALA A 627 -17.40 -29.77 -15.84
CA ALA A 627 -17.95 -28.88 -14.81
C ALA A 627 -18.71 -27.68 -15.42
N TRP A 628 -18.38 -27.29 -16.65
CA TRP A 628 -18.97 -26.14 -17.35
C TRP A 628 -19.88 -26.50 -18.54
N ASP A 629 -20.01 -27.80 -18.84
CA ASP A 629 -20.86 -28.35 -19.93
C ASP A 629 -20.52 -27.80 -21.33
N PHE A 630 -19.24 -27.89 -21.71
CA PHE A 630 -18.75 -27.57 -23.05
C PHE A 630 -17.87 -28.68 -23.63
N ASP A 631 -17.72 -28.72 -24.95
CA ASP A 631 -16.79 -29.63 -25.63
C ASP A 631 -15.41 -28.96 -25.79
N LEU A 632 -14.33 -29.68 -25.53
CA LEU A 632 -12.97 -29.13 -25.65
C LEU A 632 -12.68 -28.64 -27.07
N ASP A 633 -13.31 -29.24 -28.08
CA ASP A 633 -13.16 -28.83 -29.48
C ASP A 633 -13.89 -27.50 -29.80
N ASP A 634 -14.84 -27.07 -28.95
CA ASP A 634 -15.55 -25.79 -29.08
C ASP A 634 -14.72 -24.58 -28.57
N VAL A 635 -13.57 -24.83 -27.92
CA VAL A 635 -12.71 -23.78 -27.36
C VAL A 635 -11.98 -23.05 -28.49
N LYS A 636 -12.20 -21.74 -28.55
CA LYS A 636 -11.50 -20.84 -29.48
C LYS A 636 -10.27 -20.26 -28.78
N SER A 637 -9.09 -20.62 -29.26
CA SER A 637 -7.80 -20.04 -28.87
C SER A 637 -7.10 -19.49 -30.11
N PRO A 638 -7.08 -18.17 -30.35
CA PRO A 638 -6.36 -17.58 -31.47
C PRO A 638 -4.87 -17.93 -31.39
N GLN A 639 -4.23 -18.25 -32.52
CA GLN A 639 -2.86 -18.78 -32.58
C GLN A 639 -1.77 -17.86 -32.00
N TYR A 640 -2.11 -16.61 -31.65
CA TYR A 640 -1.19 -15.58 -31.16
C TYR A 640 -1.74 -14.78 -29.98
N GLU A 641 -2.84 -15.22 -29.35
CA GLU A 641 -3.41 -14.53 -28.20
C GLU A 641 -3.40 -15.44 -26.96
N ASP A 642 -3.04 -14.86 -25.83
CA ASP A 642 -3.12 -15.44 -24.48
C ASP A 642 -4.57 -15.64 -23.99
N LYS A 643 -5.53 -15.56 -24.91
CA LYS A 643 -6.97 -15.50 -24.67
C LYS A 643 -7.64 -16.73 -25.25
N SER A 644 -8.55 -17.31 -24.49
CA SER A 644 -9.40 -18.40 -24.93
C SER A 644 -10.84 -18.14 -24.54
N SER A 645 -11.76 -18.65 -25.33
CA SER A 645 -13.18 -18.51 -25.06
C SER A 645 -14.00 -19.67 -25.58
N VAL A 646 -15.13 -19.92 -24.93
CA VAL A 646 -16.13 -20.89 -25.38
C VAL A 646 -17.53 -20.32 -25.12
N ILE A 647 -18.43 -20.57 -26.06
CA ILE A 647 -19.84 -20.18 -25.95
C ILE A 647 -20.59 -21.37 -25.36
N LEU A 648 -21.23 -21.17 -24.21
CA LEU A 648 -22.01 -22.22 -23.57
C LEU A 648 -23.37 -22.36 -24.27
N ARG A 649 -23.86 -23.60 -24.35
CA ARG A 649 -25.16 -23.91 -24.99
C ARG A 649 -26.33 -23.38 -24.16
N THR A 650 -26.24 -23.54 -22.84
CA THR A 650 -27.27 -23.14 -21.87
C THR A 650 -26.64 -22.81 -20.52
N TRP A 651 -27.27 -21.91 -19.75
CA TRP A 651 -26.86 -21.61 -18.39
C TRP A 651 -28.09 -21.39 -17.47
N PRO A 652 -28.13 -22.00 -16.26
CA PRO A 652 -27.25 -23.08 -15.81
C PRO A 652 -27.35 -24.32 -16.73
N PRO A 653 -26.34 -25.20 -16.77
CA PRO A 653 -26.39 -26.45 -17.51
C PRO A 653 -27.63 -27.26 -17.14
N ASN A 654 -28.27 -27.91 -18.12
CA ASN A 654 -29.36 -28.84 -17.89
C ASN A 654 -28.83 -30.08 -17.16
N THR A 655 -28.67 -29.98 -15.84
CA THR A 655 -28.29 -31.11 -15.01
C THR A 655 -29.52 -31.99 -14.83
N LEU A 656 -29.51 -33.19 -15.43
CA LEU A 656 -30.37 -34.29 -14.98
C LEU A 656 -30.05 -34.49 -13.50
N ILE A 657 -31.04 -34.17 -12.64
CA ILE A 657 -30.99 -34.25 -11.18
C ILE A 657 -30.55 -35.64 -10.72
#